data_AF-A0A9E0GMJ0-F1
#
_entry.id   AF-A0A9E0GMJ0-F1
#
_cell.length_a   1.000
_cell.length_b   1.000
_cell.length_c   1.000
_cell.angle_alpha   90.00
_cell.angle_beta   90.00
_cell.angle_gamma   90.00
#
_symmetry.space_group_name_H-M   'P 1'
#
loop_
_entity.id
_entity.type
_entity.pdbx_description
1 polymer ?
#
loop_
_entity_poly.entity_id
_entity_poly.type
_entity_poly.pdbx_seq_one_letter_code
_entity_poly.pdbx_strand_id
1 'polypeptide(L)'
;MTPSARKFGRFFLLPIKDEKDAAILWPLRDKKVTEISRLLPFVKKASTRFLLIIDSLKEISCDRAELKSILTFAANKNAGVVYADFHERKGTKLIRHPLIDYQMGSIRDNFDFGHLFIFSIPAIINVAKKYGAPPADTNTALYDMRLKISRDYPIIHVARPLYTVADKKPPSSKSHTENHFAYTVGKNLLLQKKLEKLATNHLRYIGAYLKQPVRTAPAANNNFVAEASVIIPVRNRKGTIVSALHSVLTQKTSFFFNIIVVDNHSSDGTSEVIKKIATKHQNIKHIIPRRRDLSIGGCWNEAVKSRHCGRFAVQLDSDDLYSSPKTLQKIVDVLRRGKYAMVVGSYTVVNKQLKKIPPGLVDHREWTKKNGHNNLLRVNGLGAPRAFNTAVIRKIGFPNVSYGEDYAVSLRITREYRIGRICESIYLCRRWRGNTDAALSVEKRNSNDFYKDMLRTQEIKARVHLNKNKREFEKKVLFRFSNKQPLASLCFNLIDQQKHTWPLLADAYQELNNVRTRSINCGEYNVALQFNPRRAVSSGAAVDEHSIKNRPCFLCVDHLPAQQKLILYRHDYMILCNPAPIFHSHFTIAHWQHQPQTIIDSLNAFLALAKDLSPELIVFYNGPTCGASAPDHLHFQAAPKNMFPFAKELSVLNPDMEISGLKYYSAQSTGRSVVTLSGRKADVLTFQFKRLLDSAKKVLAIKTEPMLNVICMHEGNLWRFIVFLRQKHRPDAFFRKGKKRIFVSPGTIDMAGTIITSREIDFRRLRAADINGIYQEVSLPDEKMRQIMKAL
;
A
#
# COMPACT_ATOMS: atom_id res chain seq x y z
N MET A 1 -23.95 -31.77 -40.20
CA MET A 1 -22.96 -30.93 -40.91
C MET A 1 -21.62 -31.02 -40.20
N THR A 2 -20.59 -31.48 -40.88
CA THR A 2 -19.20 -31.49 -40.37
C THR A 2 -18.81 -30.06 -39.96
N PRO A 3 -18.24 -29.82 -38.76
CA PRO A 3 -17.85 -28.47 -38.37
C PRO A 3 -16.76 -27.98 -39.32
N SER A 4 -17.09 -27.00 -40.16
CA SER A 4 -16.11 -26.40 -41.06
C SER A 4 -15.34 -25.31 -40.33
N ALA A 5 -14.02 -25.34 -40.46
CA ALA A 5 -13.15 -24.31 -39.90
C ALA A 5 -13.55 -22.91 -40.39
N ARG A 6 -13.32 -21.90 -39.55
CA ARG A 6 -13.59 -20.50 -39.86
C ARG A 6 -12.38 -19.63 -39.59
N LYS A 7 -12.24 -18.55 -40.36
CA LYS A 7 -11.23 -17.52 -40.08
C LYS A 7 -11.85 -16.45 -39.18
N PHE A 8 -11.11 -16.05 -38.15
CA PHE A 8 -11.52 -15.00 -37.19
C PHE A 8 -10.32 -14.12 -36.86
N GLY A 9 -10.20 -13.00 -37.57
CA GLY A 9 -9.00 -12.16 -37.50
C GLY A 9 -7.75 -12.95 -37.91
N ARG A 10 -6.74 -12.99 -37.02
CA ARG A 10 -5.48 -13.72 -37.27
C ARG A 10 -5.55 -15.23 -37.01
N PHE A 11 -6.69 -15.75 -36.57
CA PHE A 11 -6.79 -17.15 -36.14
C PHE A 11 -7.73 -17.96 -37.03
N PHE A 12 -7.41 -19.25 -37.21
CA PHE A 12 -8.39 -20.25 -37.59
C PHE A 12 -9.06 -20.82 -36.34
N LEU A 13 -10.37 -20.98 -36.44
CA LEU A 13 -11.24 -21.55 -35.41
C LEU A 13 -11.70 -22.92 -35.88
N LEU A 14 -11.29 -23.98 -35.19
CA LEU A 14 -11.66 -25.36 -35.50
C LEU A 14 -12.46 -25.96 -34.33
N PRO A 15 -13.79 -26.15 -34.48
CA PRO A 15 -14.59 -26.83 -33.47
C PRO A 15 -14.32 -28.34 -33.50
N ILE A 16 -14.12 -28.94 -32.34
CA ILE A 16 -13.79 -30.35 -32.18
C ILE A 16 -14.67 -30.97 -31.10
N LYS A 17 -15.33 -32.08 -31.42
CA LYS A 17 -16.19 -32.81 -30.47
C LYS A 17 -15.38 -33.52 -29.40
N ASP A 18 -14.40 -34.30 -29.84
CA ASP A 18 -13.58 -35.17 -29.02
C ASP A 18 -12.25 -35.49 -29.73
N GLU A 19 -11.42 -36.32 -29.09
CA GLU A 19 -10.11 -36.73 -29.60
C GLU A 19 -10.19 -37.51 -30.92
N LYS A 20 -11.27 -38.25 -31.17
CA LYS A 20 -11.46 -39.00 -32.42
C LYS A 20 -11.76 -38.04 -33.57
N ASP A 21 -12.63 -37.07 -33.33
CA ASP A 21 -12.93 -35.97 -34.27
C ASP A 21 -11.68 -35.16 -34.61
N ALA A 22 -10.81 -34.93 -33.62
CA ALA A 22 -9.53 -34.23 -33.82
C ALA A 22 -8.60 -34.96 -34.81
N ALA A 23 -8.51 -36.29 -34.74
CA ALA A 23 -7.65 -37.10 -35.61
C ALA A 23 -8.07 -37.05 -37.09
N ILE A 24 -9.36 -36.77 -37.36
CA ILE A 24 -9.93 -36.65 -38.70
C ILE A 24 -9.73 -35.23 -39.25
N LEU A 25 -9.94 -34.22 -38.40
CA LEU A 25 -9.92 -32.82 -38.83
C LEU A 25 -8.51 -32.20 -38.86
N TRP A 26 -7.53 -32.81 -38.19
CA TRP A 26 -6.15 -32.34 -38.09
C TRP A 26 -5.18 -33.13 -38.99
N PRO A 27 -4.24 -32.46 -39.70
CA PRO A 27 -4.08 -31.01 -39.81
C PRO A 27 -5.15 -30.39 -40.73
N LEU A 28 -5.32 -29.07 -40.63
CA LEU A 28 -6.21 -28.30 -41.50
C LEU A 28 -5.68 -28.33 -42.95
N ARG A 29 -6.12 -29.31 -43.77
CA ARG A 29 -5.79 -29.42 -45.21
C ARG A 29 -6.77 -28.60 -46.05
N ASP A 30 -6.30 -27.99 -47.15
CA ASP A 30 -6.97 -27.13 -48.14
C ASP A 30 -8.51 -27.17 -48.17
N LYS A 31 -9.14 -26.59 -47.15
CA LYS A 31 -10.58 -26.36 -47.09
C LYS A 31 -10.83 -24.89 -47.37
N LYS A 32 -11.84 -24.57 -48.19
CA LYS A 32 -12.36 -23.19 -48.32
C LYS A 32 -12.79 -22.69 -46.93
N VAL A 33 -11.95 -21.91 -46.26
CA VAL A 33 -12.23 -21.33 -44.95
C VAL A 33 -13.00 -20.02 -45.16
N THR A 34 -14.23 -19.94 -44.66
CA THR A 34 -15.00 -18.70 -44.65
C THR A 34 -14.68 -17.87 -43.41
N GLU A 35 -14.67 -16.55 -43.57
CA GLU A 35 -14.43 -15.61 -42.48
C GLU A 35 -15.71 -15.33 -41.70
N ILE A 36 -15.59 -15.19 -40.37
CA ILE A 36 -16.70 -14.79 -39.50
C ILE A 36 -16.31 -13.54 -38.71
N SER A 37 -17.30 -12.69 -38.43
CA SER A 37 -17.12 -11.47 -37.65
C SER A 37 -17.59 -11.60 -36.19
N ARG A 38 -18.33 -12.66 -35.84
CA ARG A 38 -18.88 -12.87 -34.48
C ARG A 38 -18.58 -14.26 -33.97
N LEU A 39 -17.83 -14.34 -32.87
CA LEU A 39 -17.43 -15.61 -32.23
C LEU A 39 -18.62 -16.40 -31.68
N LEU A 40 -19.49 -15.75 -30.90
CA LEU A 40 -20.50 -16.46 -30.11
C LEU A 40 -21.58 -17.17 -30.95
N PRO A 41 -22.14 -16.57 -32.03
CA PRO A 41 -23.08 -17.27 -32.91
C PRO A 41 -22.48 -18.51 -33.58
N PHE A 42 -21.19 -18.45 -33.94
CA PHE A 42 -20.48 -19.61 -34.51
C PHE A 42 -20.33 -20.72 -33.47
N VAL A 43 -19.86 -20.39 -32.27
CA VAL A 43 -19.67 -21.36 -31.19
C VAL A 43 -20.98 -22.04 -30.78
N LYS A 44 -22.09 -21.29 -30.70
CA LYS A 44 -23.42 -21.85 -30.38
C LYS A 44 -23.92 -22.86 -31.42
N LYS A 45 -23.54 -22.71 -32.69
CA LYS A 45 -23.93 -23.63 -33.77
C LYS A 45 -23.03 -24.87 -33.88
N ALA A 46 -21.85 -24.84 -33.27
CA ALA A 46 -20.84 -25.85 -33.50
C ALA A 46 -21.09 -27.19 -32.80
N SER A 47 -22.02 -27.27 -31.83
CA SER A 47 -22.40 -28.50 -31.09
C SER A 47 -21.22 -29.41 -30.69
N THR A 48 -20.10 -28.81 -30.30
CA THR A 48 -18.81 -29.46 -30.00
C THR A 48 -18.30 -29.03 -28.62
N ARG A 49 -17.33 -29.76 -28.07
CA ARG A 49 -16.80 -29.49 -26.72
C ARG A 49 -15.63 -28.50 -26.73
N PHE A 50 -14.78 -28.57 -27.75
CA PHE A 50 -13.54 -27.82 -27.83
C PHE A 50 -13.52 -26.88 -29.03
N LEU A 51 -12.84 -25.75 -28.87
CA LEU A 51 -12.54 -24.83 -29.96
C LEU A 51 -11.04 -24.62 -30.03
N LEU A 52 -10.40 -25.18 -31.04
CA LEU A 52 -8.97 -24.95 -31.30
C LEU A 52 -8.79 -23.59 -31.96
N ILE A 53 -7.84 -22.84 -31.43
CA ILE A 53 -7.41 -21.53 -31.92
C ILE A 53 -6.01 -21.69 -32.48
N ILE A 54 -5.89 -21.51 -33.79
CA ILE A 54 -4.68 -21.83 -34.56
C ILE A 54 -4.21 -20.54 -35.24
N ASP A 55 -2.96 -20.15 -35.05
CA ASP A 55 -2.40 -18.96 -35.72
C ASP A 55 -2.38 -19.15 -37.24
N SER A 56 -3.12 -18.31 -37.97
CA SER A 56 -3.25 -18.45 -39.42
C SER A 56 -1.96 -18.11 -40.19
N LEU A 57 -1.02 -17.39 -39.55
CA LEU A 57 0.25 -16.99 -40.15
C LEU A 57 1.35 -18.04 -40.01
N LYS A 58 1.12 -19.06 -39.18
CA LYS A 58 2.10 -20.09 -38.85
C LYS A 58 1.70 -21.45 -39.42
N GLU A 59 2.69 -22.22 -39.81
CA GLU A 59 2.55 -23.64 -40.06
C GLU A 59 2.69 -24.37 -38.72
N ILE A 60 1.69 -25.17 -38.35
CA ILE A 60 1.67 -25.89 -37.08
C ILE A 60 1.65 -27.39 -37.36
N SER A 61 2.67 -28.08 -36.87
CA SER A 61 2.75 -29.54 -36.88
C SER A 61 2.55 -30.05 -35.46
N CYS A 62 1.55 -30.92 -35.27
CA CYS A 62 1.23 -31.53 -33.99
C CYS A 62 0.88 -32.99 -34.24
N ASP A 63 1.56 -33.92 -33.56
CA ASP A 63 1.28 -35.34 -33.68
C ASP A 63 -0.12 -35.67 -33.09
N ARG A 64 -0.76 -36.71 -33.60
CA ARG A 64 -2.11 -37.11 -33.14
C ARG A 64 -2.13 -37.49 -31.66
N ALA A 65 -1.09 -38.14 -31.14
CA ALA A 65 -1.01 -38.50 -29.72
C ALA A 65 -0.86 -37.28 -28.82
N GLU A 66 -0.08 -36.27 -29.25
CA GLU A 66 0.07 -35.02 -28.49
C GLU A 66 -1.17 -34.13 -28.57
N LEU A 67 -1.84 -34.08 -29.73
CA LEU A 67 -3.14 -33.41 -29.87
C LEU A 67 -4.21 -34.06 -28.98
N LYS A 68 -4.21 -35.39 -28.91
CA LYS A 68 -5.04 -36.14 -27.97
C LYS A 68 -4.70 -35.74 -26.53
N SER A 69 -3.42 -35.73 -26.17
CA SER A 69 -2.94 -35.36 -24.84
C SER A 69 -3.47 -33.99 -24.39
N ILE A 70 -3.31 -32.95 -25.21
CA ILE A 70 -3.77 -31.58 -24.85
C ILE A 70 -5.31 -31.49 -24.72
N LEU A 71 -6.06 -32.26 -25.53
CA LEU A 71 -7.52 -32.35 -25.43
C LEU A 71 -7.96 -33.08 -24.16
N THR A 72 -7.25 -34.13 -23.75
CA THR A 72 -7.47 -34.82 -22.48
C THR A 72 -7.29 -33.86 -21.29
N PHE A 73 -6.25 -33.02 -21.29
CA PHE A 73 -6.08 -31.97 -20.28
C PHE A 73 -7.26 -30.99 -20.24
N ALA A 74 -7.76 -30.59 -21.41
CA ALA A 74 -8.94 -29.73 -21.51
C ALA A 74 -10.21 -30.42 -20.99
N ALA A 75 -10.36 -31.73 -21.18
CA ALA A 75 -11.50 -32.51 -20.75
C ALA A 75 -11.55 -32.73 -19.22
N ASN A 76 -10.43 -33.15 -18.63
CA ASN A 76 -10.41 -33.72 -17.28
C ASN A 76 -10.38 -32.69 -16.14
N LYS A 77 -10.01 -31.44 -16.43
CA LYS A 77 -9.81 -30.40 -15.40
C LYS A 77 -10.86 -29.30 -15.42
N ASN A 78 -11.96 -29.49 -16.14
CA ASN A 78 -12.98 -28.45 -16.40
C ASN A 78 -12.32 -27.11 -16.84
N ALA A 79 -11.28 -27.21 -17.67
CA ALA A 79 -10.45 -26.07 -18.05
C ALA A 79 -11.22 -25.14 -18.99
N GLY A 80 -11.07 -23.84 -18.76
CA GLY A 80 -11.61 -22.83 -19.67
C GLY A 80 -10.72 -22.64 -20.89
N VAL A 81 -9.40 -22.68 -20.68
CA VAL A 81 -8.36 -22.56 -21.71
C VAL A 81 -7.25 -23.57 -21.42
N VAL A 82 -6.70 -24.19 -22.46
CA VAL A 82 -5.48 -25.01 -22.40
C VAL A 82 -4.50 -24.59 -23.48
N TYR A 83 -3.22 -24.49 -23.13
CA TYR A 83 -2.11 -24.18 -24.02
C TYR A 83 -0.85 -24.89 -23.55
N ALA A 84 0.17 -24.97 -24.41
CA ALA A 84 1.38 -25.73 -24.14
C ALA A 84 2.64 -25.07 -24.72
N ASP A 85 3.79 -25.41 -24.15
CA ASP A 85 5.10 -25.14 -24.78
C ASP A 85 5.13 -25.68 -26.22
N PHE A 86 6.07 -25.20 -27.02
CA PHE A 86 6.26 -25.67 -28.39
C PHE A 86 7.72 -25.61 -28.83
N HIS A 87 8.02 -26.22 -29.97
CA HIS A 87 9.29 -26.04 -30.68
C HIS A 87 9.11 -25.05 -31.85
N GLU A 88 10.03 -24.12 -32.01
CA GLU A 88 10.13 -23.26 -33.18
C GLU A 88 11.13 -23.87 -34.17
N ARG A 89 10.69 -24.17 -35.40
CA ARG A 89 11.53 -24.68 -36.48
C ARG A 89 12.18 -23.52 -37.24
N LYS A 90 13.51 -23.41 -37.16
CA LYS A 90 14.32 -22.46 -37.94
C LYS A 90 15.29 -23.20 -38.85
N GLY A 91 14.93 -23.34 -40.12
CA GLY A 91 15.63 -24.23 -41.04
C GLY A 91 15.55 -25.68 -40.55
N THR A 92 16.71 -26.31 -40.35
CA THR A 92 16.82 -27.68 -39.82
C THR A 92 16.83 -27.77 -38.30
N LYS A 93 16.91 -26.64 -37.58
CA LYS A 93 16.98 -26.62 -36.11
C LYS A 93 15.60 -26.49 -35.47
N LEU A 94 15.37 -27.27 -34.42
CA LEU A 94 14.23 -27.11 -33.50
C LEU A 94 14.71 -26.40 -32.24
N ILE A 95 14.11 -25.25 -31.94
CA ILE A 95 14.42 -24.44 -30.76
C ILE A 95 13.26 -24.56 -29.79
N ARG A 96 13.51 -24.97 -28.54
CA ARG A 96 12.49 -25.03 -27.51
C ARG A 96 11.98 -23.63 -27.18
N HIS A 97 10.65 -23.48 -27.11
CA HIS A 97 9.99 -22.24 -26.73
C HIS A 97 9.07 -22.50 -25.53
N PRO A 98 9.57 -22.38 -24.29
CA PRO A 98 8.72 -22.49 -23.12
C PRO A 98 7.73 -21.32 -23.04
N LEU A 99 6.58 -21.53 -22.40
CA LEU A 99 5.60 -20.52 -22.02
C LEU A 99 5.54 -20.38 -20.49
N ILE A 100 4.71 -19.48 -20.00
CA ILE A 100 4.56 -19.20 -18.55
C ILE A 100 3.16 -19.53 -18.08
N ASP A 101 3.02 -19.91 -16.81
CA ASP A 101 1.71 -20.15 -16.21
C ASP A 101 0.86 -18.87 -16.14
N TYR A 102 -0.46 -19.06 -16.23
CA TYR A 102 -1.42 -17.97 -16.15
C TYR A 102 -1.71 -17.61 -14.70
N GLN A 103 -1.51 -16.35 -14.35
CA GLN A 103 -1.81 -15.82 -13.01
C GLN A 103 -3.02 -14.89 -13.06
N MET A 104 -3.61 -14.58 -11.89
CA MET A 104 -4.66 -13.57 -11.81
C MET A 104 -4.21 -12.20 -12.36
N GLY A 105 -2.93 -11.88 -12.23
CA GLY A 105 -2.30 -10.68 -12.75
C GLY A 105 -1.90 -10.75 -14.22
N SER A 106 -2.03 -11.90 -14.88
CA SER A 106 -1.78 -12.07 -16.32
C SER A 106 -2.89 -11.43 -17.16
N ILE A 107 -3.29 -10.19 -16.89
CA ILE A 107 -4.39 -9.49 -17.59
C ILE A 107 -3.91 -8.72 -18.81
N ARG A 108 -2.61 -8.68 -19.09
CA ARG A 108 -2.04 -8.03 -20.26
C ARG A 108 -2.60 -8.61 -21.56
N ASP A 109 -2.93 -7.74 -22.50
CA ASP A 109 -3.50 -8.14 -23.80
C ASP A 109 -2.51 -8.93 -24.66
N ASN A 110 -1.21 -8.82 -24.39
CA ASN A 110 -0.15 -9.52 -25.10
C ASN A 110 0.36 -10.80 -24.40
N PHE A 111 -0.39 -11.40 -23.48
CA PHE A 111 -0.02 -12.70 -22.88
C PHE A 111 0.10 -13.77 -23.96
N ASP A 112 1.18 -14.53 -23.91
CA ASP A 112 1.53 -15.52 -24.93
C ASP A 112 0.94 -16.89 -24.60
N PHE A 113 -0.01 -17.35 -25.42
CA PHE A 113 -0.57 -18.70 -25.37
C PHE A 113 0.10 -19.64 -26.37
N GLY A 114 1.15 -19.19 -27.06
CA GLY A 114 1.70 -19.84 -28.24
C GLY A 114 0.80 -19.69 -29.46
N HIS A 115 0.99 -20.59 -30.43
CA HIS A 115 0.32 -20.54 -31.73
C HIS A 115 -0.83 -21.55 -31.86
N LEU A 116 -0.98 -22.44 -30.88
CA LEU A 116 -2.10 -23.39 -30.75
C LEU A 116 -2.59 -23.42 -29.31
N PHE A 117 -3.87 -23.09 -29.10
CA PHE A 117 -4.51 -23.19 -27.79
C PHE A 117 -6.00 -23.54 -27.93
N ILE A 118 -6.60 -24.03 -26.86
CA ILE A 118 -7.95 -24.61 -26.86
C ILE A 118 -8.84 -23.85 -25.90
N PHE A 119 -10.00 -23.40 -26.37
CA PHE A 119 -11.09 -22.97 -25.51
C PHE A 119 -12.09 -24.10 -25.27
N SER A 120 -12.65 -24.16 -24.05
CA SER A 120 -13.87 -24.91 -23.78
C SER A 120 -15.08 -24.15 -24.32
N ILE A 121 -15.82 -24.76 -25.26
CA ILE A 121 -17.05 -24.19 -25.81
C ILE A 121 -18.12 -24.00 -24.72
N PRO A 122 -18.36 -24.99 -23.82
CA PRO A 122 -19.24 -24.79 -22.67
C PRO A 122 -18.83 -23.59 -21.81
N ALA A 123 -17.53 -23.41 -21.54
CA ALA A 123 -17.04 -22.26 -20.78
C ALA A 123 -17.33 -20.94 -21.50
N ILE A 124 -17.06 -20.83 -22.82
CA ILE A 124 -17.40 -19.66 -23.63
C ILE A 124 -18.88 -19.31 -23.50
N ILE A 125 -19.77 -20.29 -23.66
CA ILE A 125 -21.23 -20.08 -23.62
C ILE A 125 -21.66 -19.61 -22.22
N ASN A 126 -21.17 -20.28 -21.17
CA ASN A 126 -21.54 -19.96 -19.79
C ASN A 126 -21.08 -18.56 -19.37
N VAL A 127 -19.82 -18.21 -19.66
CA VAL A 127 -19.32 -16.88 -19.30
C VAL A 127 -19.94 -15.79 -20.17
N ALA A 128 -20.30 -16.08 -21.42
CA ALA A 128 -21.05 -15.14 -22.25
C ALA A 128 -22.48 -14.93 -21.76
N LYS A 129 -23.13 -15.96 -21.21
CA LYS A 129 -24.45 -15.84 -20.56
C LYS A 129 -24.35 -15.00 -19.29
N LYS A 130 -23.32 -15.22 -18.46
CA LYS A 130 -23.15 -14.55 -17.17
C LYS A 130 -22.62 -13.13 -17.27
N TYR A 131 -21.67 -12.87 -18.18
CA TYR A 131 -20.95 -11.59 -18.29
C TYR A 131 -21.19 -10.85 -19.62
N GLY A 132 -22.12 -11.33 -20.45
CA GLY A 132 -22.46 -10.76 -21.76
C GLY A 132 -21.59 -11.27 -22.92
N ALA A 133 -22.06 -11.05 -24.15
CA ALA A 133 -21.35 -11.45 -25.37
C ALA A 133 -20.01 -10.69 -25.56
N PRO A 134 -19.01 -11.29 -26.22
CA PRO A 134 -17.79 -10.57 -26.59
C PRO A 134 -18.07 -9.54 -27.69
N PRO A 135 -17.22 -8.49 -27.82
CA PRO A 135 -17.30 -7.56 -28.94
C PRO A 135 -17.20 -8.27 -30.31
N ALA A 136 -17.77 -7.65 -31.35
CA ALA A 136 -17.63 -8.13 -32.74
C ALA A 136 -16.22 -7.86 -33.33
N ASP A 137 -15.45 -6.94 -32.72
CA ASP A 137 -14.09 -6.65 -33.16
C ASP A 137 -13.15 -7.82 -32.81
N THR A 138 -12.67 -8.51 -33.85
CA THR A 138 -11.85 -9.72 -33.76
C THR A 138 -10.52 -9.49 -33.01
N ASN A 139 -10.01 -8.25 -32.98
CA ASN A 139 -8.80 -7.88 -32.23
C ASN A 139 -9.02 -7.83 -30.71
N THR A 140 -10.27 -7.78 -30.26
CA THR A 140 -10.62 -7.60 -28.84
C THR A 140 -11.46 -8.75 -28.28
N ALA A 141 -12.17 -9.48 -29.15
CA ALA A 141 -13.11 -10.53 -28.75
C ALA A 141 -12.45 -11.67 -27.96
N LEU A 142 -11.29 -12.17 -28.42
CA LEU A 142 -10.58 -13.25 -27.71
C LEU A 142 -9.99 -12.78 -26.38
N TYR A 143 -9.53 -11.52 -26.31
CA TYR A 143 -9.04 -10.94 -25.07
C TYR A 143 -10.16 -10.80 -24.03
N ASP A 144 -11.32 -10.24 -24.40
CA ASP A 144 -12.49 -10.18 -23.54
C ASP A 144 -12.94 -11.57 -23.09
N MET A 145 -13.02 -12.53 -24.03
CA MET A 145 -13.46 -13.89 -23.74
C MET A 145 -12.54 -14.58 -22.75
N ARG A 146 -11.22 -14.51 -22.96
CA ARG A 146 -10.21 -15.00 -22.00
C ARG A 146 -10.39 -14.38 -20.62
N LEU A 147 -10.55 -13.06 -20.53
CA LEU A 147 -10.74 -12.37 -19.25
C LEU A 147 -12.04 -12.75 -18.54
N LYS A 148 -13.09 -13.17 -19.28
CA LYS A 148 -14.34 -13.68 -18.71
C LYS A 148 -14.17 -15.12 -18.22
N ILE A 149 -13.54 -15.96 -19.03
CA ILE A 149 -13.22 -17.36 -18.70
C ILE A 149 -12.35 -17.43 -17.45
N SER A 150 -11.32 -16.61 -17.34
CA SER A 150 -10.38 -16.61 -16.20
C SER A 150 -11.02 -16.26 -14.85
N ARG A 151 -12.29 -15.83 -14.82
CA ARG A 151 -13.03 -15.53 -13.58
C ARG A 151 -13.63 -16.78 -12.95
N ASP A 152 -14.04 -17.72 -13.80
CA ASP A 152 -14.90 -18.85 -13.42
C ASP A 152 -14.24 -20.20 -13.71
N TYR A 153 -13.23 -20.24 -14.59
CA TYR A 153 -12.59 -21.46 -15.05
C TYR A 153 -11.06 -21.35 -15.00
N PRO A 154 -10.35 -22.45 -14.70
CA PRO A 154 -8.90 -22.48 -14.73
C PRO A 154 -8.38 -22.33 -16.16
N ILE A 155 -7.24 -21.64 -16.30
CA ILE A 155 -6.46 -21.57 -17.52
C ILE A 155 -5.20 -22.40 -17.28
N ILE A 156 -5.05 -23.49 -18.04
CA ILE A 156 -4.05 -24.52 -17.78
C ILE A 156 -2.93 -24.41 -18.81
N HIS A 157 -1.72 -24.31 -18.30
CA HIS A 157 -0.49 -24.45 -19.06
C HIS A 157 0.01 -25.90 -18.96
N VAL A 158 0.32 -26.52 -20.09
CA VAL A 158 1.01 -27.81 -20.15
C VAL A 158 2.48 -27.53 -20.48
N ALA A 159 3.35 -27.60 -19.48
CA ALA A 159 4.79 -27.34 -19.58
C ALA A 159 5.56 -28.45 -20.29
N ARG A 160 5.08 -28.87 -21.47
CA ARG A 160 5.69 -29.85 -22.37
C ARG A 160 5.54 -29.35 -23.80
N PRO A 161 6.58 -29.49 -24.65
CA PRO A 161 6.50 -29.03 -26.03
C PRO A 161 5.65 -29.98 -26.88
N LEU A 162 4.36 -29.67 -27.06
CA LEU A 162 3.40 -30.61 -27.70
C LEU A 162 3.27 -30.43 -29.21
N TYR A 163 3.79 -29.33 -29.77
CA TYR A 163 3.70 -29.04 -31.20
C TYR A 163 4.93 -28.27 -31.69
N THR A 164 5.10 -28.25 -33.01
CA THR A 164 6.15 -27.51 -33.73
C THR A 164 5.52 -26.41 -34.57
N VAL A 165 6.18 -25.25 -34.59
CA VAL A 165 5.75 -24.05 -35.32
C VAL A 165 6.83 -23.66 -36.34
N ALA A 166 6.42 -23.36 -37.56
CA ALA A 166 7.26 -22.77 -38.59
C ALA A 166 6.58 -21.54 -39.22
N ASP A 167 7.37 -20.63 -39.79
CA ASP A 167 6.84 -19.51 -40.58
C ASP A 167 6.41 -19.98 -41.97
N LYS A 168 5.23 -19.52 -42.44
CA LYS A 168 4.71 -19.87 -43.78
C LYS A 168 5.53 -19.28 -44.95
N LYS A 169 6.47 -18.36 -44.68
CA LYS A 169 7.48 -17.81 -45.62
C LYS A 169 8.75 -17.40 -44.85
N PRO A 170 9.96 -17.47 -45.44
CA PRO A 170 11.16 -16.93 -44.80
C PRO A 170 10.99 -15.41 -44.57
N PRO A 171 11.37 -14.88 -43.40
CA PRO A 171 11.14 -13.48 -43.08
C PRO A 171 11.98 -12.58 -44.00
N SER A 172 11.32 -11.70 -44.75
CA SER A 172 11.99 -10.49 -45.23
C SER A 172 12.38 -9.68 -44.00
N SER A 173 13.66 -9.29 -43.94
CA SER A 173 14.29 -8.68 -42.77
C SER A 173 13.51 -7.46 -42.26
N LYS A 174 12.70 -7.65 -41.22
CA LYS A 174 12.22 -6.56 -40.37
C LYS A 174 12.67 -6.81 -38.94
N SER A 175 13.34 -5.80 -38.39
CA SER A 175 14.04 -5.82 -37.12
C SER A 175 13.10 -6.16 -35.95
N HIS A 176 13.52 -7.07 -35.08
CA HIS A 176 12.83 -7.52 -33.85
C HIS A 176 12.54 -6.43 -32.79
N THR A 177 12.85 -5.15 -33.06
CA THR A 177 12.65 -4.03 -32.14
C THR A 177 11.21 -3.52 -32.03
N GLU A 178 10.28 -3.99 -32.88
CA GLU A 178 8.92 -3.41 -32.99
C GLU A 178 7.90 -3.88 -31.94
N ASN A 179 8.08 -5.05 -31.29
CA ASN A 179 7.00 -5.64 -30.49
C ASN A 179 6.77 -5.03 -29.11
N HIS A 180 7.77 -4.39 -28.49
CA HIS A 180 7.64 -3.88 -27.11
C HIS A 180 6.82 -2.57 -27.01
N PHE A 181 6.63 -1.84 -28.12
CA PHE A 181 5.96 -0.54 -28.15
C PHE A 181 4.96 -0.39 -29.30
N ALA A 182 4.59 -1.48 -29.98
CA ALA A 182 3.65 -1.44 -31.10
C ALA A 182 2.37 -0.64 -30.74
N TYR A 183 1.93 -0.64 -29.48
CA TYR A 183 0.76 0.10 -29.00
C TYR A 183 0.83 1.64 -29.09
N THR A 184 1.99 2.26 -29.35
CA THR A 184 2.14 3.73 -29.35
C THR A 184 1.86 4.42 -30.70
N VAL A 185 1.55 3.66 -31.76
CA VAL A 185 1.22 4.21 -33.11
C VAL A 185 -0.23 4.71 -33.16
N GLY A 186 -0.52 5.81 -33.89
CA GLY A 186 -1.85 6.47 -33.90
C GLY A 186 -3.07 5.56 -34.21
N LYS A 187 -2.94 4.59 -35.13
CA LYS A 187 -3.98 3.56 -35.39
C LYS A 187 -4.21 2.61 -34.21
N ASN A 188 -3.25 2.50 -33.29
CA ASN A 188 -3.35 1.70 -32.07
C ASN A 188 -4.06 2.42 -30.92
N LEU A 189 -4.22 3.75 -30.91
CA LEU A 189 -4.85 4.44 -29.77
C LEU A 189 -6.32 4.03 -29.55
N LEU A 190 -7.10 3.89 -30.63
CA LEU A 190 -8.50 3.44 -30.55
C LEU A 190 -8.59 2.00 -30.03
N LEU A 191 -7.74 1.10 -30.54
CA LEU A 191 -7.66 -0.27 -30.05
C LEU A 191 -7.25 -0.31 -28.57
N GLN A 192 -6.25 0.49 -28.17
CA GLN A 192 -5.80 0.61 -26.78
C GLN A 192 -6.92 1.07 -25.85
N LYS A 193 -7.74 2.04 -26.27
CA LYS A 193 -8.93 2.46 -25.50
C LYS A 193 -9.95 1.33 -25.34
N LYS A 194 -10.18 0.52 -26.39
CA LYS A 194 -11.06 -0.66 -26.31
C LYS A 194 -10.51 -1.69 -25.33
N LEU A 195 -9.22 -2.03 -25.43
CA LEU A 195 -8.54 -2.99 -24.54
C LEU A 195 -8.53 -2.51 -23.08
N GLU A 196 -8.27 -1.22 -22.84
CA GLU A 196 -8.37 -0.60 -21.52
C GLU A 196 -9.77 -0.75 -20.93
N LYS A 197 -10.82 -0.51 -21.72
CA LYS A 197 -12.21 -0.67 -21.28
C LYS A 197 -12.49 -2.11 -20.84
N LEU A 198 -12.04 -3.09 -21.60
CA LEU A 198 -12.22 -4.51 -21.29
C LEU A 198 -11.49 -4.92 -20.00
N ALA A 199 -10.21 -4.53 -19.86
CA ALA A 199 -9.44 -4.78 -18.64
C ALA A 199 -10.06 -4.10 -17.42
N THR A 200 -10.52 -2.85 -17.58
CA THR A 200 -11.18 -2.10 -16.50
C THR A 200 -12.48 -2.78 -16.06
N ASN A 201 -13.27 -3.30 -17.01
CA ASN A 201 -14.46 -4.07 -16.70
C ASN A 201 -14.12 -5.37 -15.96
N HIS A 202 -13.08 -6.08 -16.39
CA HIS A 202 -12.59 -7.25 -15.67
C HIS A 202 -12.20 -6.90 -14.23
N LEU A 203 -11.45 -5.82 -14.00
CA LEU A 203 -11.11 -5.34 -12.66
C LEU A 203 -12.34 -5.02 -11.80
N ARG A 204 -13.44 -4.51 -12.39
CA ARG A 204 -14.70 -4.28 -11.67
C ARG A 204 -15.33 -5.60 -11.21
N TYR A 205 -15.43 -6.58 -12.12
CA TYR A 205 -16.03 -7.88 -11.80
C TYR A 205 -15.27 -8.63 -10.70
N ILE A 206 -13.94 -8.59 -10.73
CA ILE A 206 -13.13 -9.25 -9.69
C ILE A 206 -12.98 -8.39 -8.41
N GLY A 207 -13.59 -7.20 -8.35
CA GLY A 207 -13.54 -6.32 -7.18
C GLY A 207 -12.23 -5.55 -6.99
N ALA A 208 -11.34 -5.52 -7.99
CA ALA A 208 -10.03 -4.86 -7.95
C ALA A 208 -10.01 -3.44 -8.54
N TYR A 209 -11.13 -2.96 -9.10
CA TYR A 209 -11.23 -1.62 -9.66
C TYR A 209 -11.06 -0.55 -8.58
N LEU A 210 -10.21 0.45 -8.83
CA LEU A 210 -10.08 1.62 -7.97
C LEU A 210 -10.70 2.85 -8.63
N LYS A 211 -11.42 3.65 -7.83
CA LYS A 211 -11.69 5.06 -8.16
C LYS A 211 -10.38 5.84 -8.22
N GLN A 212 -10.40 7.03 -8.82
CA GLN A 212 -9.22 7.88 -8.94
C GLN A 212 -8.59 8.15 -7.56
N PRO A 213 -7.28 7.94 -7.39
CA PRO A 213 -6.59 8.28 -6.15
C PRO A 213 -6.64 9.78 -5.86
N VAL A 214 -6.81 10.15 -4.59
CA VAL A 214 -6.90 11.57 -4.16
C VAL A 214 -5.76 12.00 -3.23
N ARG A 215 -4.99 11.05 -2.67
CA ARG A 215 -3.92 11.35 -1.73
C ARG A 215 -2.78 12.12 -2.41
N THR A 216 -2.26 13.11 -1.71
CA THR A 216 -1.08 13.89 -2.11
C THR A 216 0.12 13.53 -1.25
N ALA A 217 1.32 13.85 -1.72
CA ALA A 217 2.54 13.67 -0.96
C ALA A 217 2.54 14.54 0.31
N PRO A 218 3.18 14.09 1.40
CA PRO A 218 3.27 14.86 2.63
C PRO A 218 3.97 16.21 2.40
N ALA A 219 3.71 17.16 3.30
CA ALA A 219 4.38 18.46 3.30
C ALA A 219 5.91 18.30 3.44
N ALA A 220 6.65 19.33 3.04
CA ALA A 220 8.10 19.33 3.16
C ALA A 220 8.51 19.31 4.64
N ASN A 221 9.46 18.45 5.00
CA ASN A 221 10.18 18.56 6.26
C ASN A 221 11.51 19.27 5.98
N ASN A 222 11.92 20.23 6.81
CA ASN A 222 13.12 21.06 6.62
C ASN A 222 14.46 20.31 6.78
N ASN A 223 14.46 18.97 6.75
CA ASN A 223 15.61 18.13 7.10
C ASN A 223 16.37 17.59 5.87
N PHE A 224 16.07 18.06 4.65
CA PHE A 224 16.75 17.59 3.43
C PHE A 224 17.90 18.53 3.05
N VAL A 225 19.07 17.94 2.77
CA VAL A 225 20.29 18.69 2.38
C VAL A 225 20.25 19.23 0.94
N ALA A 226 19.26 18.82 0.15
CA ALA A 226 19.05 19.28 -1.22
C ALA A 226 17.55 19.20 -1.59
N GLU A 227 17.12 19.99 -2.57
CA GLU A 227 15.75 19.88 -3.07
C GLU A 227 15.58 18.61 -3.92
N ALA A 228 16.56 18.30 -4.76
CA ALA A 228 16.55 17.11 -5.60
C ALA A 228 17.89 16.36 -5.58
N SER A 229 17.80 15.05 -5.78
CA SER A 229 18.92 14.16 -6.04
C SER A 229 18.67 13.39 -7.31
N VAL A 230 19.58 13.50 -8.28
CA VAL A 230 19.57 12.62 -9.45
C VAL A 230 20.26 11.31 -9.06
N ILE A 231 19.54 10.20 -9.16
CA ILE A 231 19.98 8.88 -8.72
C ILE A 231 20.36 8.06 -9.95
N ILE A 232 21.61 7.59 -9.94
CA ILE A 232 22.21 6.80 -11.03
C ILE A 232 22.76 5.49 -10.47
N PRO A 233 21.98 4.40 -10.51
CA PRO A 233 22.53 3.05 -10.33
C PRO A 233 23.45 2.71 -11.50
N VAL A 234 24.64 2.20 -11.21
CA VAL A 234 25.63 1.88 -12.24
C VAL A 234 26.35 0.56 -11.95
N ARG A 235 26.59 -0.21 -13.01
CA ARG A 235 27.50 -1.36 -13.00
C ARG A 235 28.09 -1.53 -14.40
N ASN A 236 29.41 -1.45 -14.51
CA ASN A 236 30.16 -1.63 -15.75
C ASN A 236 29.60 -0.77 -16.92
N ARG A 237 29.75 0.54 -16.82
CA ARG A 237 29.26 1.54 -17.78
C ARG A 237 30.30 2.59 -18.13
N LYS A 238 31.59 2.22 -18.16
CA LYS A 238 32.69 3.17 -18.44
C LYS A 238 32.46 3.97 -19.72
N GLY A 239 31.92 3.32 -20.76
CA GLY A 239 31.65 3.94 -22.06
C GLY A 239 30.47 4.91 -22.12
N THR A 240 29.59 4.96 -21.11
CA THR A 240 28.36 5.78 -21.16
C THR A 240 28.21 6.71 -19.96
N ILE A 241 28.74 6.35 -18.79
CA ILE A 241 28.52 7.06 -17.52
C ILE A 241 28.96 8.53 -17.58
N VAL A 242 30.04 8.84 -18.31
CA VAL A 242 30.52 10.22 -18.47
C VAL A 242 29.47 11.10 -19.15
N SER A 243 28.84 10.60 -20.21
CA SER A 243 27.80 11.34 -20.92
C SER A 243 26.53 11.52 -20.06
N ALA A 244 26.16 10.50 -19.29
CA ALA A 244 25.04 10.56 -18.35
C ALA A 244 25.29 11.65 -17.29
N LEU A 245 26.45 11.62 -16.62
CA LEU A 245 26.84 12.63 -15.63
C LEU A 245 26.88 14.04 -16.22
N HIS A 246 27.44 14.22 -17.41
CA HIS A 246 27.48 15.51 -18.09
C HIS A 246 26.08 16.07 -18.38
N SER A 247 25.13 15.21 -18.78
CA SER A 247 23.74 15.64 -19.01
C SER A 247 23.04 16.17 -17.75
N VAL A 248 23.47 15.70 -16.57
CA VAL A 248 22.96 16.16 -15.27
C VAL A 248 23.70 17.41 -14.79
N LEU A 249 25.03 17.46 -14.95
CA LEU A 249 25.85 18.60 -14.54
C LEU A 249 25.49 19.89 -15.28
N THR A 250 24.96 19.77 -16.50
CA THR A 250 24.50 20.90 -17.32
C THR A 250 23.07 21.37 -17.00
N GLN A 251 22.37 20.76 -16.04
CA GLN A 251 21.02 21.17 -15.66
C GLN A 251 21.01 22.57 -15.02
N LYS A 252 20.05 23.40 -15.42
CA LYS A 252 19.80 24.74 -14.89
C LYS A 252 18.54 24.72 -14.04
N THR A 253 18.69 24.95 -12.73
CA THR A 253 17.60 24.89 -11.75
C THR A 253 17.59 26.12 -10.83
N SER A 254 16.40 26.48 -10.32
CA SER A 254 16.23 27.52 -9.28
C SER A 254 16.44 27.00 -7.85
N PHE A 255 16.84 25.73 -7.72
CA PHE A 255 17.06 25.04 -6.46
C PHE A 255 18.36 24.26 -6.51
N PHE A 256 18.95 24.02 -5.34
CA PHE A 256 20.12 23.17 -5.21
C PHE A 256 19.77 21.69 -5.41
N PHE A 257 20.59 20.98 -6.20
CA PHE A 257 20.51 19.54 -6.39
C PHE A 257 21.89 18.89 -6.32
N ASN A 258 21.90 17.60 -6.01
CA ASN A 258 23.10 16.75 -6.04
C ASN A 258 22.89 15.53 -6.94
N ILE A 259 23.98 14.79 -7.17
CA ILE A 259 23.98 13.55 -7.96
C ILE A 259 24.44 12.42 -7.04
N ILE A 260 23.65 11.35 -6.93
CA ILE A 260 24.00 10.16 -6.17
C ILE A 260 24.23 9.03 -7.17
N VAL A 261 25.50 8.64 -7.31
CA VAL A 261 25.90 7.51 -8.15
C VAL A 261 26.11 6.31 -7.24
N VAL A 262 25.26 5.30 -7.38
CA VAL A 262 25.38 4.05 -6.62
C VAL A 262 26.06 3.02 -7.51
N ASP A 263 27.34 2.81 -7.25
CA ASP A 263 28.20 1.93 -8.02
C ASP A 263 28.18 0.52 -7.43
N ASN A 264 27.52 -0.38 -8.15
CA ASN A 264 27.32 -1.75 -7.73
C ASN A 264 28.53 -2.62 -8.10
N HIS A 265 29.68 -2.24 -7.53
CA HIS A 265 30.96 -2.95 -7.64
C HIS A 265 31.44 -3.10 -9.09
N SER A 266 31.52 -1.98 -9.84
CA SER A 266 32.04 -2.00 -11.20
C SER A 266 33.51 -2.41 -11.27
N SER A 267 33.87 -3.15 -12.31
CA SER A 267 35.21 -3.73 -12.55
C SER A 267 35.82 -3.32 -13.90
N ASP A 268 35.12 -2.51 -14.70
CA ASP A 268 35.53 -2.11 -16.05
C ASP A 268 36.26 -0.75 -16.10
N GLY A 269 36.56 -0.14 -14.95
CA GLY A 269 37.09 1.22 -14.85
C GLY A 269 36.03 2.31 -14.61
N THR A 270 34.75 1.95 -14.44
CA THR A 270 33.66 2.91 -14.16
C THR A 270 33.88 3.67 -12.86
N SER A 271 34.27 2.96 -11.79
CA SER A 271 34.48 3.51 -10.44
C SER A 271 35.53 4.63 -10.44
N GLU A 272 36.64 4.40 -11.13
CA GLU A 272 37.79 5.31 -11.25
C GLU A 272 37.39 6.59 -12.00
N VAL A 273 36.61 6.44 -13.07
CA VAL A 273 36.11 7.57 -13.86
C VAL A 273 35.15 8.42 -13.03
N ILE A 274 34.22 7.81 -12.30
CA ILE A 274 33.29 8.53 -11.42
C ILE A 274 34.06 9.28 -10.34
N LYS A 275 35.02 8.61 -9.68
CA LYS A 275 35.87 9.23 -8.65
C LYS A 275 36.62 10.45 -9.18
N LYS A 276 37.21 10.36 -10.38
CA LYS A 276 37.93 11.47 -11.04
C LYS A 276 37.01 12.65 -11.38
N ILE A 277 35.74 12.41 -11.70
CA ILE A 277 34.77 13.49 -11.95
C ILE A 277 34.30 14.09 -10.62
N ALA A 278 34.05 13.26 -9.61
CA ALA A 278 33.59 13.71 -8.30
C ALA A 278 34.60 14.62 -7.56
N THR A 279 35.91 14.46 -7.79
CA THR A 279 36.91 15.40 -7.25
C THR A 279 36.77 16.83 -7.80
N LYS A 280 36.25 16.97 -9.02
CA LYS A 280 35.98 18.27 -9.66
C LYS A 280 34.60 18.83 -9.33
N HIS A 281 33.67 17.98 -8.88
CA HIS A 281 32.27 18.32 -8.67
C HIS A 281 31.77 17.80 -7.31
N GLN A 282 31.84 18.65 -6.29
CA GLN A 282 31.50 18.30 -4.90
C GLN A 282 30.02 17.89 -4.69
N ASN A 283 29.14 18.23 -5.64
CA ASN A 283 27.74 17.83 -5.67
C ASN A 283 27.54 16.37 -6.15
N ILE A 284 28.59 15.65 -6.54
CA ILE A 284 28.52 14.21 -6.85
C ILE A 284 28.87 13.40 -5.59
N LYS A 285 27.99 12.47 -5.23
CA LYS A 285 28.19 11.48 -4.17
C LYS A 285 28.32 10.10 -4.79
N HIS A 286 29.54 9.60 -4.87
CA HIS A 286 29.84 8.23 -5.30
C HIS A 286 29.72 7.29 -4.11
N ILE A 287 28.75 6.39 -4.16
CA ILE A 287 28.46 5.42 -3.11
C ILE A 287 28.74 4.03 -3.66
N ILE A 288 29.65 3.31 -3.02
CA ILE A 288 29.85 1.86 -3.24
C ILE A 288 29.16 1.16 -2.06
N PRO A 289 28.07 0.42 -2.29
CA PRO A 289 27.36 -0.27 -1.22
C PRO A 289 28.26 -1.28 -0.51
N ARG A 290 28.11 -1.40 0.82
CA ARG A 290 28.83 -2.44 1.60
C ARG A 290 28.40 -3.86 1.19
N ARG A 291 27.12 -4.03 0.84
CA ARG A 291 26.55 -5.29 0.35
C ARG A 291 26.89 -5.52 -1.11
N ARG A 292 27.02 -6.80 -1.49
CA ARG A 292 27.35 -7.25 -2.86
C ARG A 292 26.19 -7.96 -3.57
N ASP A 293 25.08 -8.19 -2.89
CA ASP A 293 23.89 -8.87 -3.40
C ASP A 293 22.83 -7.90 -3.99
N LEU A 294 23.20 -6.63 -4.17
CA LEU A 294 22.26 -5.62 -4.64
C LEU A 294 22.03 -5.74 -6.15
N SER A 295 20.76 -5.66 -6.51
CA SER A 295 20.28 -5.41 -7.87
C SER A 295 19.93 -3.93 -8.03
N ILE A 296 19.32 -3.54 -9.16
CA ILE A 296 18.96 -2.14 -9.45
C ILE A 296 18.08 -1.54 -8.34
N GLY A 297 17.03 -2.26 -7.90
CA GLY A 297 16.17 -1.78 -6.81
C GLY A 297 16.89 -1.68 -5.46
N GLY A 298 17.87 -2.55 -5.19
CA GLY A 298 18.75 -2.44 -4.03
C GLY A 298 19.58 -1.16 -4.07
N CYS A 299 20.15 -0.82 -5.22
CA CYS A 299 20.91 0.42 -5.41
C CYS A 299 20.03 1.68 -5.23
N TRP A 300 18.78 1.63 -5.72
CA TRP A 300 17.80 2.68 -5.44
C TRP A 300 17.53 2.85 -3.94
N ASN A 301 17.41 1.75 -3.19
CA ASN A 301 17.23 1.80 -1.75
C ASN A 301 18.41 2.43 -1.03
N GLU A 302 19.65 2.10 -1.41
CA GLU A 302 20.86 2.74 -0.87
C GLU A 302 20.84 4.26 -1.11
N ALA A 303 20.50 4.67 -2.33
CA ALA A 303 20.43 6.08 -2.68
C ALA A 303 19.34 6.82 -1.90
N VAL A 304 18.09 6.35 -1.91
CA VAL A 304 16.99 7.08 -1.25
C VAL A 304 17.13 7.09 0.27
N LYS A 305 17.72 6.06 0.88
CA LYS A 305 17.96 6.01 2.34
C LYS A 305 19.19 6.81 2.78
N SER A 306 20.07 7.17 1.85
CA SER A 306 21.22 8.03 2.14
C SER A 306 20.80 9.37 2.75
N ARG A 307 21.58 9.86 3.71
CA ARG A 307 21.47 11.22 4.26
C ARG A 307 21.64 12.31 3.20
N HIS A 308 22.27 11.97 2.07
CA HIS A 308 22.49 12.89 0.96
C HIS A 308 21.28 13.02 0.04
N CYS A 309 20.30 12.11 0.11
CA CYS A 309 19.13 12.18 -0.76
C CYS A 309 18.27 13.38 -0.40
N GLY A 310 18.03 14.24 -1.39
CA GLY A 310 17.20 15.42 -1.28
C GLY A 310 15.72 15.08 -1.18
N ARG A 311 14.89 16.13 -1.13
CA ARG A 311 13.43 16.03 -1.00
C ARG A 311 12.79 15.22 -2.14
N PHE A 312 13.36 15.32 -3.34
CA PHE A 312 12.94 14.56 -4.52
C PHE A 312 14.07 13.68 -5.06
N ALA A 313 13.76 12.41 -5.32
CA ALA A 313 14.67 11.46 -5.95
C ALA A 313 14.30 11.31 -7.43
N VAL A 314 15.21 11.61 -8.35
CA VAL A 314 14.95 11.67 -9.79
C VAL A 314 15.83 10.66 -10.51
N GLN A 315 15.23 9.83 -11.37
CA GLN A 315 15.96 8.82 -12.12
C GLN A 315 16.84 9.41 -13.22
N LEU A 316 18.03 8.83 -13.37
CA LEU A 316 18.74 8.74 -14.65
C LEU A 316 19.47 7.38 -14.74
N ASP A 317 19.21 6.62 -15.79
CA ASP A 317 19.93 5.37 -16.05
C ASP A 317 21.35 5.68 -16.57
N SER A 318 22.34 4.87 -16.20
CA SER A 318 23.77 5.16 -16.42
C SER A 318 24.23 5.17 -17.89
N ASP A 319 23.33 4.85 -18.81
CA ASP A 319 23.52 4.85 -20.25
C ASP A 319 22.60 5.82 -21.03
N ASP A 320 21.72 6.51 -20.32
CA ASP A 320 20.75 7.43 -20.90
C ASP A 320 21.11 8.90 -20.62
N LEU A 321 20.32 9.82 -21.17
CA LEU A 321 20.55 11.27 -21.06
C LEU A 321 19.27 12.04 -20.79
N TYR A 322 19.36 13.15 -20.07
CA TYR A 322 18.32 14.18 -20.11
C TYR A 322 18.33 14.90 -21.46
N SER A 323 17.14 15.15 -22.02
CA SER A 323 17.01 15.74 -23.36
C SER A 323 17.29 17.25 -23.41
N SER A 324 17.29 17.94 -22.26
CA SER A 324 17.45 19.38 -22.17
C SER A 324 18.09 19.80 -20.85
N PRO A 325 18.84 20.93 -20.79
CA PRO A 325 19.28 21.57 -19.55
C PRO A 325 18.16 21.96 -18.58
N LYS A 326 16.88 21.97 -19.02
CA LYS A 326 15.73 22.33 -18.18
C LYS A 326 14.92 21.12 -17.68
N THR A 327 15.35 19.89 -17.99
CA THR A 327 14.62 18.65 -17.65
C THR A 327 14.38 18.54 -16.13
N LEU A 328 15.42 18.70 -15.31
CA LEU A 328 15.32 18.53 -13.87
C LEU A 328 14.41 19.60 -13.23
N GLN A 329 14.55 20.87 -13.67
CA GLN A 329 13.67 21.96 -13.25
C GLN A 329 12.20 21.59 -13.49
N LYS A 330 11.89 21.13 -14.70
CA LYS A 330 10.53 20.78 -15.11
C LYS A 330 9.95 19.63 -14.27
N ILE A 331 10.72 18.59 -14.02
CA ILE A 331 10.30 17.46 -13.19
C ILE A 331 9.92 17.93 -11.77
N VAL A 332 10.79 18.73 -11.15
CA VAL A 332 10.59 19.22 -9.78
C VAL A 332 9.41 20.20 -9.68
N ASP A 333 9.21 21.06 -10.68
CA ASP A 333 8.06 21.96 -10.72
C ASP A 333 6.73 21.19 -10.79
N VAL A 334 6.67 20.11 -11.56
CA VAL A 334 5.48 19.24 -11.59
C VAL A 334 5.25 18.56 -10.24
N LEU A 335 6.30 18.04 -9.59
CA LEU A 335 6.21 17.43 -8.26
C LEU A 335 5.65 18.42 -7.22
N ARG A 336 6.18 19.65 -7.20
CA ARG A 336 5.76 20.72 -6.28
C ARG A 336 4.32 21.15 -6.53
N ARG A 337 4.00 21.55 -7.75
CA ARG A 337 2.69 22.09 -8.13
C ARG A 337 1.56 21.10 -7.86
N GLY A 338 1.78 19.82 -8.18
CA GLY A 338 0.76 18.80 -7.99
C GLY A 338 0.76 18.13 -6.61
N LYS A 339 1.74 18.46 -5.75
CA LYS A 339 2.05 17.73 -4.51
C LYS A 339 2.08 16.21 -4.78
N TYR A 340 2.71 15.81 -5.87
CA TYR A 340 2.67 14.42 -6.33
C TYR A 340 3.66 13.55 -5.57
N ALA A 341 3.26 12.30 -5.31
CA ALA A 341 4.18 11.30 -4.76
C ALA A 341 5.19 10.81 -5.82
N MET A 342 4.78 10.84 -7.09
CA MET A 342 5.59 10.42 -8.23
C MET A 342 5.26 11.26 -9.46
N VAL A 343 6.26 11.56 -10.28
CA VAL A 343 6.11 12.12 -11.63
C VAL A 343 6.79 11.17 -12.61
N VAL A 344 6.14 10.97 -13.76
CA VAL A 344 6.70 10.14 -14.84
C VAL A 344 6.72 10.92 -16.14
N GLY A 345 7.89 11.01 -16.74
CA GLY A 345 8.09 11.65 -18.04
C GLY A 345 7.90 10.72 -19.24
N SER A 346 8.13 11.29 -20.40
CA SER A 346 8.23 10.60 -21.69
C SER A 346 9.66 10.64 -22.20
N TYR A 347 10.02 9.67 -23.03
CA TYR A 347 11.35 9.55 -23.57
C TYR A 347 11.34 9.29 -25.08
N THR A 348 12.42 9.70 -25.74
CA THR A 348 12.70 9.35 -27.14
C THR A 348 13.73 8.22 -27.19
N VAL A 349 13.46 7.18 -27.98
CA VAL A 349 14.43 6.12 -28.24
C VAL A 349 15.45 6.60 -29.28
N VAL A 350 16.72 6.52 -28.93
CA VAL A 350 17.84 6.98 -29.78
C VAL A 350 18.93 5.92 -29.91
N ASN A 351 19.70 5.97 -30.99
CA ASN A 351 20.91 5.15 -31.13
C ASN A 351 22.12 5.78 -30.41
N LYS A 352 23.30 5.17 -30.55
CA LYS A 352 24.56 5.66 -29.94
C LYS A 352 24.94 7.09 -30.40
N GLN A 353 24.55 7.49 -31.61
CA GLN A 353 24.75 8.83 -32.17
C GLN A 353 23.62 9.81 -31.85
N LEU A 354 22.73 9.46 -30.91
CA LEU A 354 21.55 10.26 -30.50
C LEU A 354 20.52 10.49 -31.62
N LYS A 355 20.61 9.75 -32.73
CA LYS A 355 19.56 9.78 -33.77
C LYS A 355 18.36 8.97 -33.30
N LYS A 356 17.17 9.56 -33.46
CA LYS A 356 15.88 8.91 -33.16
C LYS A 356 15.74 7.61 -33.96
N ILE A 357 15.35 6.53 -33.29
CA ILE A 357 15.04 5.24 -33.91
C ILE A 357 13.62 4.80 -33.55
N PRO A 358 12.96 3.94 -34.35
CA PRO A 358 11.65 3.40 -34.02
C PRO A 358 11.61 2.77 -32.61
N PRO A 359 10.51 2.96 -31.85
CA PRO A 359 9.26 3.64 -32.18
C PRO A 359 9.32 5.18 -32.12
N GLY A 360 10.46 5.75 -31.73
CA GLY A 360 10.62 7.18 -31.56
C GLY A 360 10.20 7.66 -30.16
N LEU A 361 9.18 8.52 -30.08
CA LEU A 361 8.67 9.04 -28.81
C LEU A 361 7.79 7.99 -28.14
N VAL A 362 8.06 7.71 -26.87
CA VAL A 362 7.23 6.88 -26.00
C VAL A 362 6.63 7.79 -24.92
N ASP A 363 5.40 8.22 -25.12
CA ASP A 363 4.74 9.23 -24.27
C ASP A 363 3.68 8.70 -23.31
N HIS A 364 3.33 7.42 -23.43
CA HIS A 364 2.38 6.73 -22.56
C HIS A 364 1.03 7.46 -22.39
N ARG A 365 0.51 8.08 -23.46
CA ARG A 365 -0.79 8.79 -23.46
C ARG A 365 -1.98 7.92 -23.07
N GLU A 366 -1.85 6.59 -23.10
CA GLU A 366 -2.82 5.65 -22.53
C GLU A 366 -3.00 5.81 -21.01
N TRP A 367 -2.11 6.55 -20.34
CA TRP A 367 -2.26 6.91 -18.94
C TRP A 367 -3.14 8.16 -18.78
N THR A 368 -4.41 7.96 -18.44
CA THR A 368 -5.33 9.07 -18.12
C THR A 368 -5.37 9.38 -16.63
N LYS A 369 -5.69 10.63 -16.26
CA LYS A 369 -5.91 11.01 -14.84
C LYS A 369 -7.01 10.17 -14.18
N LYS A 370 -8.03 9.76 -14.94
CA LYS A 370 -9.22 9.04 -14.44
C LYS A 370 -8.98 7.55 -14.23
N ASN A 371 -8.20 6.89 -15.09
CA ASN A 371 -8.13 5.43 -15.12
C ASN A 371 -6.71 4.86 -15.33
N GLY A 372 -5.68 5.69 -15.44
CA GLY A 372 -4.30 5.24 -15.67
C GLY A 372 -3.82 4.21 -14.64
N HIS A 373 -4.16 4.37 -13.36
CA HIS A 373 -3.81 3.44 -12.28
C HIS A 373 -4.47 2.06 -12.39
N ASN A 374 -5.61 1.95 -13.09
CA ASN A 374 -6.22 0.67 -13.44
C ASN A 374 -5.61 0.12 -14.73
N ASN A 375 -5.42 0.97 -15.74
CA ASN A 375 -4.79 0.58 -17.01
C ASN A 375 -3.32 0.11 -16.81
N LEU A 376 -2.66 0.56 -15.74
CA LEU A 376 -1.33 0.11 -15.36
C LEU A 376 -1.22 -1.40 -15.24
N LEU A 377 -2.25 -2.06 -14.71
CA LEU A 377 -2.27 -3.50 -14.55
C LEU A 377 -2.31 -4.23 -15.91
N ARG A 378 -2.70 -3.55 -17.00
CA ARG A 378 -2.71 -4.11 -18.36
C ARG A 378 -1.39 -3.87 -19.09
N VAL A 379 -0.77 -2.70 -18.92
CA VAL A 379 0.44 -2.29 -19.66
C VAL A 379 1.74 -2.68 -18.94
N ASN A 380 2.88 -2.64 -19.66
CA ASN A 380 4.16 -3.16 -19.19
C ASN A 380 5.10 -2.15 -18.51
N GLY A 381 4.74 -0.87 -18.47
CA GLY A 381 5.55 0.18 -17.86
C GLY A 381 4.82 1.52 -17.84
N LEU A 382 5.37 2.48 -17.09
CA LEU A 382 4.82 3.84 -17.01
C LEU A 382 5.59 4.83 -17.86
N GLY A 383 6.84 4.57 -18.23
CA GLY A 383 7.70 5.51 -18.93
C GLY A 383 8.94 5.88 -18.12
N ALA A 384 9.70 6.85 -18.60
CA ALA A 384 10.92 7.34 -17.98
C ALA A 384 11.12 8.83 -18.32
N PRO A 385 11.80 9.61 -17.46
CA PRO A 385 12.32 9.23 -16.15
C PRO A 385 11.20 9.19 -15.12
N ARG A 386 11.41 8.42 -14.05
CA ARG A 386 10.58 8.46 -12.85
C ARG A 386 11.21 9.37 -11.81
N ALA A 387 10.39 10.15 -11.13
CA ALA A 387 10.80 10.98 -10.01
C ALA A 387 9.85 10.79 -8.84
N PHE A 388 10.38 10.78 -7.62
CA PHE A 388 9.66 10.39 -6.42
C PHE A 388 9.81 11.42 -5.30
N ASN A 389 8.77 11.61 -4.51
CA ASN A 389 8.89 12.25 -3.21
C ASN A 389 9.65 11.32 -2.26
N THR A 390 10.79 11.79 -1.73
CA THR A 390 11.71 10.96 -0.94
C THR A 390 11.07 10.41 0.33
N ALA A 391 10.19 11.18 0.99
CA ALA A 391 9.49 10.71 2.20
C ALA A 391 8.49 9.58 1.90
N VAL A 392 7.88 9.59 0.72
CA VAL A 392 6.97 8.52 0.28
C VAL A 392 7.77 7.28 -0.12
N ILE A 393 8.79 7.43 -0.97
CA ILE A 393 9.54 6.28 -1.49
C ILE A 393 10.36 5.58 -0.42
N ARG A 394 10.86 6.29 0.61
CA ARG A 394 11.53 5.67 1.77
C ARG A 394 10.60 4.72 2.55
N LYS A 395 9.29 5.02 2.62
CA LYS A 395 8.29 4.16 3.28
C LYS A 395 7.94 2.94 2.45
N ILE A 396 7.95 3.07 1.12
CA ILE A 396 7.57 1.98 0.19
C ILE A 396 8.76 1.04 -0.06
N GLY A 397 9.92 1.60 -0.40
CA GLY A 397 11.11 0.84 -0.80
C GLY A 397 10.97 0.20 -2.19
N PHE A 398 12.10 -0.07 -2.83
CA PHE A 398 12.16 -0.85 -4.07
C PHE A 398 12.41 -2.33 -3.75
N PRO A 399 11.79 -3.28 -4.45
CA PRO A 399 12.20 -4.68 -4.36
C PRO A 399 13.63 -4.82 -4.92
N ASN A 400 14.46 -5.65 -4.29
CA ASN A 400 15.85 -5.87 -4.72
C ASN A 400 15.92 -6.78 -5.95
N VAL A 401 15.50 -6.27 -7.11
CA VAL A 401 15.54 -6.94 -8.42
C VAL A 401 16.10 -6.01 -9.48
N SER A 402 16.49 -6.57 -10.63
CA SER A 402 17.01 -5.81 -11.79
C SER A 402 15.97 -5.63 -12.90
N TYR A 403 14.73 -6.07 -12.70
CA TYR A 403 13.64 -5.86 -13.63
C TYR A 403 12.29 -5.78 -12.90
N GLY A 404 11.53 -4.72 -13.16
CA GLY A 404 10.18 -4.52 -12.61
C GLY A 404 10.13 -3.89 -11.22
N GLU A 405 11.27 -3.47 -10.66
CA GLU A 405 11.35 -2.74 -9.40
C GLU A 405 10.58 -1.42 -9.44
N ASP A 406 10.68 -0.71 -10.56
CA ASP A 406 9.97 0.52 -10.84
C ASP A 406 8.46 0.31 -11.00
N TYR A 407 8.08 -0.79 -11.66
CA TYR A 407 6.70 -1.20 -11.87
C TYR A 407 6.03 -1.56 -10.55
N ALA A 408 6.71 -2.30 -9.67
CA ALA A 408 6.24 -2.63 -8.33
C ALA A 408 5.95 -1.37 -7.50
N VAL A 409 6.91 -0.44 -7.46
CA VAL A 409 6.76 0.85 -6.76
C VAL A 409 5.62 1.66 -7.36
N SER A 410 5.50 1.70 -8.69
CA SER A 410 4.46 2.45 -9.37
C SER A 410 3.06 1.91 -9.07
N LEU A 411 2.87 0.58 -9.06
CA LEU A 411 1.61 -0.04 -8.65
C LEU A 411 1.26 0.35 -7.20
N ARG A 412 2.23 0.29 -6.29
CA ARG A 412 2.04 0.62 -4.87
C ARG A 412 1.70 2.09 -4.65
N ILE A 413 2.38 3.01 -5.33
CA ILE A 413 2.12 4.46 -5.24
C ILE A 413 0.74 4.78 -5.81
N THR A 414 0.44 4.27 -7.02
CA THR A 414 -0.80 4.61 -7.74
C THR A 414 -2.06 3.98 -7.14
N ARG A 415 -1.91 3.06 -6.18
CA ARG A 415 -3.03 2.58 -5.34
C ARG A 415 -3.65 3.69 -4.49
N GLU A 416 -2.85 4.65 -4.04
CA GLU A 416 -3.28 5.65 -3.04
C GLU A 416 -3.03 7.10 -3.48
N TYR A 417 -1.93 7.36 -4.19
CA TYR A 417 -1.45 8.70 -4.49
C TYR A 417 -1.73 9.11 -5.93
N ARG A 418 -1.98 10.41 -6.10
CA ARG A 418 -1.94 11.05 -7.41
C ARG A 418 -0.50 11.12 -7.91
N ILE A 419 -0.35 10.95 -9.22
CA ILE A 419 0.94 11.08 -9.91
C ILE A 419 0.86 12.15 -10.99
N GLY A 420 1.99 12.80 -11.26
CA GLY A 420 2.12 13.75 -12.36
C GLY A 420 2.66 13.09 -13.62
N ARG A 421 2.35 13.69 -14.77
CA ARG A 421 2.81 13.25 -16.09
C ARG A 421 3.42 14.41 -16.85
N ILE A 422 4.50 14.14 -17.56
CA ILE A 422 5.11 15.04 -18.53
C ILE A 422 5.12 14.28 -19.86
N CYS A 423 4.28 14.67 -20.81
CA CYS A 423 4.07 13.93 -22.07
C CYS A 423 5.03 14.34 -23.20
N GLU A 424 5.93 15.29 -22.95
CA GLU A 424 6.97 15.67 -23.90
C GLU A 424 8.25 14.88 -23.61
N SER A 425 9.13 14.77 -24.61
CA SER A 425 10.40 14.07 -24.44
C SER A 425 11.35 14.87 -23.54
N ILE A 426 11.52 14.41 -22.30
CA ILE A 426 12.47 15.00 -21.34
C ILE A 426 13.72 14.12 -21.16
N TYR A 427 13.80 13.01 -21.91
CA TYR A 427 14.76 11.94 -21.68
C TYR A 427 15.05 11.17 -22.96
N LEU A 428 16.31 10.78 -23.16
CA LEU A 428 16.79 10.05 -24.33
C LEU A 428 17.20 8.65 -23.88
N CYS A 429 16.42 7.65 -24.28
CA CYS A 429 16.68 6.25 -24.00
C CYS A 429 17.57 5.67 -25.10
N ARG A 430 18.83 5.35 -24.76
CA ARG A 430 19.84 4.92 -25.73
C ARG A 430 19.76 3.40 -25.96
N ARG A 431 19.76 2.99 -27.23
CA ARG A 431 19.81 1.58 -27.66
C ARG A 431 21.03 1.33 -28.56
N TRP A 432 21.84 0.30 -28.26
CA TRP A 432 22.94 -0.16 -29.11
C TRP A 432 23.12 -1.69 -29.06
N ARG A 433 23.93 -2.25 -29.98
CA ARG A 433 24.34 -3.67 -30.00
C ARG A 433 25.18 -3.93 -28.74
N GLY A 434 24.53 -4.36 -27.65
CA GLY A 434 25.11 -4.46 -26.31
C GLY A 434 24.17 -4.07 -25.17
N ASN A 435 23.01 -3.44 -25.44
CA ASN A 435 21.98 -3.30 -24.42
C ASN A 435 21.52 -4.70 -23.98
N THR A 436 21.48 -4.92 -22.66
CA THR A 436 20.99 -6.14 -22.01
C THR A 436 19.57 -6.55 -22.44
N ASP A 437 18.76 -5.61 -22.96
CA ASP A 437 17.35 -5.84 -23.30
C ASP A 437 17.06 -6.09 -24.79
N ALA A 438 18.04 -5.94 -25.70
CA ALA A 438 17.76 -5.95 -27.14
C ALA A 438 17.61 -7.35 -27.75
N ALA A 439 18.05 -8.40 -27.05
CA ALA A 439 18.03 -9.79 -27.52
C ALA A 439 17.91 -10.79 -26.34
N LEU A 440 16.89 -10.63 -25.49
CA LEU A 440 16.64 -11.55 -24.38
C LEU A 440 16.24 -12.95 -24.90
N SER A 441 16.78 -14.00 -24.26
CA SER A 441 16.30 -15.37 -24.47
C SER A 441 14.81 -15.50 -24.11
N VAL A 442 14.15 -16.52 -24.63
CA VAL A 442 12.73 -16.79 -24.33
C VAL A 442 12.53 -16.97 -22.83
N GLU A 443 13.42 -17.71 -22.17
CA GLU A 443 13.40 -17.97 -20.73
C GLU A 443 13.53 -16.68 -19.93
N LYS A 444 14.42 -15.77 -20.34
CA LYS A 444 14.60 -14.50 -19.63
C LYS A 444 13.39 -13.58 -19.81
N ARG A 445 12.81 -13.54 -21.02
CA ARG A 445 11.55 -12.80 -21.27
C ARG A 445 10.40 -13.37 -20.43
N ASN A 446 10.27 -14.69 -20.40
CA ASN A 446 9.27 -15.40 -19.61
C ASN A 446 9.41 -15.14 -18.11
N SER A 447 10.64 -15.22 -17.58
CA SER A 447 10.92 -14.89 -16.18
C SER A 447 10.51 -13.46 -15.84
N ASN A 448 10.83 -12.51 -16.72
CA ASN A 448 10.46 -11.10 -16.57
C ASN A 448 8.93 -10.86 -16.62
N ASP A 449 8.23 -11.51 -17.56
CA ASP A 449 6.78 -11.41 -17.69
C ASP A 449 6.04 -12.07 -16.52
N PHE A 450 6.48 -13.28 -16.13
CA PHE A 450 5.93 -14.00 -14.98
C PHE A 450 6.09 -13.20 -13.68
N TYR A 451 7.25 -12.57 -13.48
CA TYR A 451 7.47 -11.70 -12.32
C TYR A 451 6.54 -10.47 -12.33
N LYS A 452 6.36 -9.80 -13.48
CA LYS A 452 5.41 -8.67 -13.57
C LYS A 452 3.96 -9.12 -13.38
N ASP A 453 3.58 -10.30 -13.86
CA ASP A 453 2.26 -10.88 -13.62
C ASP A 453 2.05 -11.25 -12.16
N MET A 454 3.10 -11.67 -11.44
CA MET A 454 3.08 -11.84 -9.99
C MET A 454 2.88 -10.51 -9.27
N LEU A 455 3.58 -9.44 -9.66
CA LEU A 455 3.39 -8.09 -9.09
C LEU A 455 1.95 -7.60 -9.30
N ARG A 456 1.39 -7.80 -10.50
CA ARG A 456 -0.02 -7.49 -10.79
C ARG A 456 -0.96 -8.32 -9.93
N THR A 457 -0.68 -9.61 -9.76
CA THR A 457 -1.47 -10.52 -8.91
C THR A 457 -1.52 -10.00 -7.48
N GLN A 458 -0.37 -9.65 -6.90
CA GLN A 458 -0.27 -9.09 -5.55
C GLN A 458 -1.04 -7.77 -5.42
N GLU A 459 -0.89 -6.87 -6.40
CA GLU A 459 -1.63 -5.61 -6.43
C GLU A 459 -3.14 -5.83 -6.52
N ILE A 460 -3.60 -6.72 -7.40
CA ILE A 460 -5.02 -7.06 -7.54
C ILE A 460 -5.57 -7.61 -6.22
N LYS A 461 -4.89 -8.56 -5.57
CA LYS A 461 -5.32 -9.09 -4.25
C LYS A 461 -5.46 -7.98 -3.22
N ALA A 462 -4.48 -7.08 -3.17
CA ALA A 462 -4.51 -5.96 -2.24
C ALA A 462 -5.66 -4.96 -2.52
N ARG A 463 -6.00 -4.71 -3.80
CA ARG A 463 -7.14 -3.88 -4.20
C ARG A 463 -8.47 -4.54 -3.86
N VAL A 464 -8.61 -5.85 -4.07
CA VAL A 464 -9.79 -6.63 -3.69
C VAL A 464 -10.04 -6.54 -2.19
N HIS A 465 -8.98 -6.77 -1.40
CA HIS A 465 -9.07 -6.63 0.06
C HIS A 465 -9.46 -5.20 0.45
N LEU A 466 -8.77 -4.18 -0.06
CA LEU A 466 -9.10 -2.77 0.21
C LEU A 466 -10.57 -2.42 -0.09
N ASN A 467 -11.08 -2.86 -1.23
CA ASN A 467 -12.46 -2.60 -1.63
C ASN A 467 -13.48 -3.41 -0.83
N LYS A 468 -13.14 -4.64 -0.42
CA LYS A 468 -13.96 -5.44 0.50
C LYS A 468 -14.07 -4.71 1.85
N ASN A 469 -12.95 -4.31 2.43
CA ASN A 469 -12.91 -3.63 3.74
C ASN A 469 -13.67 -2.31 3.70
N LYS A 470 -13.56 -1.54 2.61
CA LYS A 470 -14.37 -0.32 2.43
C LYS A 470 -15.87 -0.59 2.39
N ARG A 471 -16.30 -1.69 1.74
CA ARG A 471 -17.73 -2.05 1.73
C ARG A 471 -18.22 -2.50 3.10
N GLU A 472 -17.43 -3.31 3.81
CA GLU A 472 -17.77 -3.73 5.18
C GLU A 472 -17.78 -2.54 6.15
N PHE A 473 -16.85 -1.61 5.98
CA PHE A 473 -16.82 -0.35 6.73
C PHE A 473 -18.12 0.43 6.53
N GLU A 474 -18.52 0.66 5.28
CA GLU A 474 -19.74 1.40 4.95
C GLU A 474 -21.00 0.74 5.53
N LYS A 475 -21.09 -0.60 5.56
CA LYS A 475 -22.20 -1.34 6.21
C LYS A 475 -22.26 -1.17 7.73
N LYS A 476 -21.13 -0.85 8.37
CA LYS A 476 -21.03 -0.63 9.81
C LYS A 476 -21.33 0.81 10.22
N VAL A 477 -21.25 1.77 9.30
CA VAL A 477 -21.63 3.16 9.57
C VAL A 477 -23.13 3.22 9.87
N LEU A 478 -23.48 3.59 11.11
CA LEU A 478 -24.84 3.90 11.51
C LEU A 478 -25.12 5.40 11.39
N PHE A 479 -24.17 6.23 11.83
CA PHE A 479 -24.29 7.67 11.80
C PHE A 479 -23.08 8.33 11.14
N ARG A 480 -23.28 9.51 10.55
CA ARG A 480 -22.20 10.35 10.01
C ARG A 480 -22.23 11.70 10.68
N PHE A 481 -21.10 12.11 11.26
CA PHE A 481 -20.98 13.43 11.82
C PHE A 481 -20.90 14.48 10.70
N SER A 482 -21.83 15.43 10.70
CA SER A 482 -21.99 16.45 9.66
C SER A 482 -22.10 17.88 10.22
N ASN A 483 -21.71 18.09 11.49
CA ASN A 483 -21.87 19.33 12.26
C ASN A 483 -23.32 19.84 12.43
N LYS A 484 -24.33 19.10 11.93
CA LYS A 484 -25.76 19.46 12.06
C LYS A 484 -26.35 19.14 13.44
N GLN A 485 -25.72 18.23 14.18
CA GLN A 485 -26.12 17.82 15.53
C GLN A 485 -24.85 17.63 16.37
N PRO A 486 -24.90 17.85 17.69
CA PRO A 486 -23.76 17.65 18.57
C PRO A 486 -23.24 16.21 18.48
N LEU A 487 -21.90 16.05 18.49
CA LEU A 487 -21.31 14.72 18.38
C LEU A 487 -21.60 13.87 19.61
N ALA A 488 -21.66 14.47 20.81
CA ALA A 488 -22.03 13.78 22.04
C ALA A 488 -23.43 13.14 21.93
N SER A 489 -24.42 13.87 21.40
CA SER A 489 -25.77 13.33 21.16
C SER A 489 -25.75 12.11 20.24
N LEU A 490 -24.97 12.14 19.16
CA LEU A 490 -24.77 10.97 18.29
C LEU A 490 -24.16 9.78 19.04
N CYS A 491 -23.20 10.05 19.92
CA CYS A 491 -22.55 9.02 20.73
C CYS A 491 -23.54 8.35 21.68
N PHE A 492 -24.42 9.10 22.34
CA PHE A 492 -25.47 8.55 23.19
C PHE A 492 -26.49 7.74 22.39
N ASN A 493 -26.96 8.26 21.25
CA ASN A 493 -27.85 7.53 20.34
C ASN A 493 -27.23 6.20 19.85
N LEU A 494 -25.91 6.17 19.61
CA LEU A 494 -25.19 4.95 19.25
C LEU A 494 -25.24 3.92 20.38
N ILE A 495 -25.02 4.33 21.64
CA ILE A 495 -25.11 3.42 22.80
C ILE A 495 -26.51 2.84 22.89
N ASP A 496 -27.54 3.68 22.84
CA ASP A 496 -28.92 3.22 23.01
C ASP A 496 -29.28 2.23 21.91
N GLN A 497 -28.98 2.55 20.65
CA GLN A 497 -29.21 1.62 19.54
C GLN A 497 -28.42 0.30 19.70
N GLN A 498 -27.16 0.36 20.12
CA GLN A 498 -26.30 -0.81 20.21
C GLN A 498 -26.65 -1.70 21.41
N LYS A 499 -27.16 -1.15 22.52
CA LYS A 499 -27.72 -1.97 23.61
C LYS A 499 -28.90 -2.84 23.15
N HIS A 500 -29.69 -2.38 22.19
CA HIS A 500 -30.81 -3.16 21.64
C HIS A 500 -30.36 -4.17 20.58
N THR A 501 -29.29 -3.89 19.83
CA THR A 501 -28.92 -4.67 18.63
C THR A 501 -27.64 -5.48 18.77
N TRP A 502 -26.90 -5.31 19.85
CA TRP A 502 -25.66 -6.02 20.13
C TRP A 502 -25.69 -6.63 21.55
N PRO A 503 -26.13 -7.90 21.70
CA PRO A 503 -26.34 -8.54 23.01
C PRO A 503 -25.12 -8.50 23.93
N LEU A 504 -23.92 -8.75 23.40
CA LEU A 504 -22.68 -8.67 24.19
C LEU A 504 -22.45 -7.29 24.82
N LEU A 505 -22.85 -6.21 24.13
CA LEU A 505 -22.79 -4.87 24.70
C LEU A 505 -23.87 -4.68 25.77
N ALA A 506 -25.09 -5.17 25.54
CA ALA A 506 -26.17 -5.10 26.52
C ALA A 506 -25.76 -5.76 27.84
N ASP A 507 -25.22 -6.99 27.77
CA ASP A 507 -24.72 -7.73 28.93
C ASP A 507 -23.62 -6.94 29.66
N ALA A 508 -22.69 -6.33 28.91
CA ALA A 508 -21.62 -5.52 29.49
C ALA A 508 -22.16 -4.30 30.25
N TYR A 509 -23.27 -3.71 29.81
CA TYR A 509 -23.93 -2.59 30.49
C TYR A 509 -24.77 -3.02 31.69
N GLN A 510 -25.38 -4.19 31.67
CA GLN A 510 -26.07 -4.74 32.85
C GLN A 510 -25.06 -4.98 33.98
N GLU A 511 -23.90 -5.54 33.67
CA GLU A 511 -22.83 -5.79 34.63
C GLU A 511 -22.18 -4.50 35.14
N LEU A 512 -22.14 -3.46 34.30
CA LEU A 512 -21.66 -2.15 34.70
C LEU A 512 -22.51 -1.56 35.84
N ASN A 513 -23.80 -1.89 35.93
CA ASN A 513 -24.65 -1.48 37.05
C ASN A 513 -24.26 -2.17 38.37
N ASN A 514 -23.56 -3.31 38.32
CA ASN A 514 -23.10 -4.06 39.49
C ASN A 514 -21.70 -3.64 39.97
N VAL A 515 -21.09 -2.65 39.31
CA VAL A 515 -19.76 -2.15 39.66
C VAL A 515 -19.80 -1.45 41.03
N ARG A 516 -18.87 -1.84 41.91
CA ARG A 516 -18.72 -1.21 43.23
C ARG A 516 -17.62 -0.17 43.20
N THR A 517 -17.82 0.93 43.93
CA THR A 517 -16.83 2.00 44.06
C THR A 517 -16.57 2.33 45.52
N ARG A 518 -15.37 2.84 45.82
CA ARG A 518 -15.04 3.47 47.11
C ARG A 518 -13.96 4.53 46.92
N SER A 519 -13.96 5.56 47.76
CA SER A 519 -12.92 6.60 47.74
C SER A 519 -11.77 6.24 48.69
N ILE A 520 -10.54 6.59 48.30
CA ILE A 520 -9.36 6.57 49.17
C ILE A 520 -8.76 7.96 49.24
N ASN A 521 -8.66 8.49 50.45
CA ASN A 521 -7.89 9.70 50.74
C ASN A 521 -6.40 9.34 50.81
N CYS A 522 -5.58 9.98 49.97
CA CYS A 522 -4.14 9.78 49.87
C CYS A 522 -3.31 10.93 50.48
N GLY A 523 -3.91 11.72 51.37
CA GLY A 523 -3.37 12.98 51.89
C GLY A 523 -3.91 14.15 51.06
N GLU A 524 -3.08 14.71 50.19
CA GLU A 524 -3.37 15.90 49.39
C GLU A 524 -4.37 15.68 48.24
N TYR A 525 -4.73 14.42 47.95
CA TYR A 525 -5.60 14.07 46.82
C TYR A 525 -6.44 12.82 47.11
N ASN A 526 -7.54 12.66 46.36
CA ASN A 526 -8.43 11.52 46.47
C ASN A 526 -8.36 10.62 45.23
N VAL A 527 -8.58 9.32 45.43
CA VAL A 527 -8.66 8.34 44.34
C VAL A 527 -9.92 7.52 44.48
N ALA A 528 -10.70 7.44 43.40
CA ALA A 528 -11.81 6.51 43.28
C ALA A 528 -11.27 5.13 42.90
N LEU A 529 -11.58 4.11 43.70
CA LEU A 529 -11.39 2.72 43.33
C LEU A 529 -12.69 2.17 42.74
N GLN A 530 -12.58 1.48 41.61
CA GLN A 530 -13.67 0.78 40.96
C GLN A 530 -13.38 -0.72 40.93
N PHE A 531 -14.32 -1.57 41.35
CA PHE A 531 -14.29 -3.01 41.11
C PHE A 531 -15.13 -3.36 39.89
N ASN A 532 -14.44 -3.78 38.82
CA ASN A 532 -15.06 -4.15 37.54
C ASN A 532 -14.41 -5.45 37.00
N PRO A 533 -15.02 -6.63 37.24
CA PRO A 533 -14.44 -7.92 36.88
C PRO A 533 -14.31 -8.12 35.36
N ARG A 534 -15.18 -7.50 34.55
CA ARG A 534 -15.14 -7.57 33.07
C ARG A 534 -13.86 -6.96 32.48
N ARG A 535 -13.09 -6.19 33.27
CA ARG A 535 -11.80 -5.61 32.85
C ARG A 535 -10.63 -6.58 32.96
N ALA A 536 -10.81 -7.80 33.48
CA ALA A 536 -9.72 -8.76 33.66
C ALA A 536 -8.95 -9.06 32.37
N VAL A 537 -9.66 -9.27 31.26
CA VAL A 537 -9.04 -9.55 29.94
C VAL A 537 -8.25 -8.34 29.44
N SER A 538 -8.81 -7.14 29.51
CA SER A 538 -8.13 -5.91 29.05
C SER A 538 -6.93 -5.56 29.91
N SER A 539 -7.02 -5.72 31.23
CA SER A 539 -5.94 -5.44 32.17
C SER A 539 -4.81 -6.48 32.09
N GLY A 540 -5.15 -7.71 31.70
CA GLY A 540 -4.21 -8.84 31.55
C GLY A 540 -3.64 -9.04 30.16
N ALA A 541 -4.13 -8.30 29.15
CA ALA A 541 -3.76 -8.53 27.76
C ALA A 541 -2.23 -8.50 27.56
N ALA A 542 -1.75 -9.48 26.80
CA ALA A 542 -0.38 -9.50 26.32
C ALA A 542 -0.20 -8.37 25.29
N VAL A 543 0.86 -7.60 25.47
CA VAL A 543 1.19 -6.41 24.66
C VAL A 543 2.63 -6.50 24.13
N ASP A 544 3.24 -7.69 24.20
CA ASP A 544 4.51 -7.95 23.55
C ASP A 544 4.35 -8.06 22.03
N GLU A 545 5.42 -7.75 21.31
CA GLU A 545 5.42 -7.66 19.85
C GLU A 545 5.02 -8.98 19.17
N HIS A 546 5.37 -10.13 19.78
CA HIS A 546 5.04 -11.44 19.22
C HIS A 546 3.53 -11.71 19.30
N SER A 547 2.93 -11.51 20.48
CA SER A 547 1.49 -11.64 20.68
C SER A 547 0.68 -10.68 19.83
N ILE A 548 1.15 -9.44 19.64
CA ILE A 548 0.47 -8.44 18.79
C ILE A 548 0.51 -8.85 17.31
N LYS A 549 1.67 -9.28 16.80
CA LYS A 549 1.80 -9.72 15.39
C LYS A 549 0.91 -10.91 15.05
N ASN A 550 0.64 -11.78 16.03
CA ASN A 550 -0.07 -13.03 15.83
C ASN A 550 -1.58 -12.95 16.11
N ARG A 551 -2.09 -11.84 16.66
CA ARG A 551 -3.53 -11.67 16.93
C ARG A 551 -4.21 -10.80 15.86
N PRO A 552 -5.42 -11.14 15.40
CA PRO A 552 -6.23 -10.23 14.60
C PRO A 552 -6.49 -8.92 15.37
N CYS A 553 -6.15 -7.78 14.79
CA CYS A 553 -6.41 -6.48 15.42
C CYS A 553 -7.92 -6.24 15.51
N PHE A 554 -8.46 -6.17 16.73
CA PHE A 554 -9.88 -6.01 17.02
C PHE A 554 -10.45 -4.62 16.69
N LEU A 555 -9.61 -3.66 16.27
CA LEU A 555 -10.03 -2.35 15.78
C LEU A 555 -10.09 -2.28 14.25
N CYS A 556 -9.61 -3.31 13.54
CA CYS A 556 -9.80 -3.40 12.10
C CYS A 556 -11.24 -3.77 11.76
N VAL A 557 -11.79 -3.11 10.76
CA VAL A 557 -13.19 -3.26 10.30
C VAL A 557 -13.59 -4.73 10.09
N ASP A 558 -12.71 -5.53 9.50
CA ASP A 558 -12.97 -6.95 9.20
C ASP A 558 -13.01 -7.84 10.45
N HIS A 559 -12.50 -7.36 11.59
CA HIS A 559 -12.45 -8.07 12.86
C HIS A 559 -13.40 -7.47 13.91
N LEU A 560 -14.08 -6.36 13.60
CA LEU A 560 -15.13 -5.83 14.48
C LEU A 560 -16.30 -6.84 14.51
N PRO A 561 -16.89 -7.13 15.70
CA PRO A 561 -18.11 -7.91 15.83
C PRO A 561 -19.17 -7.50 14.79
N ALA A 562 -19.86 -8.46 14.19
CA ALA A 562 -20.76 -8.22 13.05
C ALA A 562 -21.83 -7.15 13.37
N GLN A 563 -22.40 -7.22 14.58
CA GLN A 563 -23.41 -6.32 15.12
C GLN A 563 -22.87 -4.94 15.51
N GLN A 564 -21.56 -4.81 15.75
CA GLN A 564 -20.97 -3.55 16.18
C GLN A 564 -21.04 -2.52 15.04
N LYS A 565 -21.70 -1.40 15.32
CA LYS A 565 -21.88 -0.24 14.46
C LYS A 565 -21.02 0.93 14.93
N LEU A 566 -20.87 1.93 14.06
CA LEU A 566 -20.00 3.08 14.30
C LEU A 566 -20.61 4.40 13.85
N ILE A 567 -20.13 5.49 14.45
CA ILE A 567 -20.28 6.84 13.88
C ILE A 567 -19.02 7.12 13.05
N LEU A 568 -19.19 7.49 11.78
CA LEU A 568 -18.08 8.05 11.01
C LEU A 568 -17.89 9.51 11.43
N TYR A 569 -16.78 9.77 12.10
CA TYR A 569 -16.35 11.11 12.44
C TYR A 569 -15.47 11.67 11.32
N ARG A 570 -16.02 12.68 10.62
CA ARG A 570 -15.44 13.31 9.43
C ARG A 570 -15.20 12.26 8.34
N HIS A 571 -13.99 11.75 8.17
CA HIS A 571 -13.66 10.74 7.15
C HIS A 571 -12.73 9.62 7.63
N ASP A 572 -12.11 9.80 8.80
CA ASP A 572 -10.92 9.03 9.18
C ASP A 572 -11.11 8.20 10.45
N TYR A 573 -12.08 8.56 11.30
CA TYR A 573 -12.26 7.93 12.62
C TYR A 573 -13.62 7.27 12.78
N MET A 574 -13.59 6.12 13.45
CA MET A 574 -14.71 5.30 13.88
C MET A 574 -14.92 5.54 15.36
N ILE A 575 -16.06 6.12 15.74
CA ILE A 575 -16.48 6.14 17.15
C ILE A 575 -17.31 4.88 17.40
N LEU A 576 -16.86 4.07 18.34
CA LEU A 576 -17.40 2.75 18.67
C LEU A 576 -17.78 2.72 20.15
N CYS A 577 -18.86 2.02 20.50
CA CYS A 577 -19.11 1.63 21.89
C CYS A 577 -17.97 0.73 22.38
N ASN A 578 -17.41 1.03 23.56
CA ASN A 578 -16.40 0.17 24.17
C ASN A 578 -17.08 -1.13 24.68
N PRO A 579 -16.69 -2.33 24.23
CA PRO A 579 -17.31 -3.59 24.66
C PRO A 579 -17.02 -3.98 26.11
N ALA A 580 -16.01 -3.36 26.74
CA ALA A 580 -15.69 -3.52 28.15
C ALA A 580 -15.66 -2.15 28.84
N PRO A 581 -16.83 -1.48 28.94
CA PRO A 581 -16.92 -0.11 29.41
C PRO A 581 -16.54 0.02 30.89
N ILE A 582 -15.94 1.16 31.22
CA ILE A 582 -15.65 1.58 32.60
C ILE A 582 -16.75 2.52 33.13
N PHE A 583 -17.44 3.22 32.22
CA PHE A 583 -18.50 4.19 32.50
C PHE A 583 -19.65 4.00 31.51
N HIS A 584 -20.86 4.44 31.86
CA HIS A 584 -22.07 4.30 31.01
C HIS A 584 -21.98 5.04 29.66
N SER A 585 -20.99 5.91 29.47
CA SER A 585 -20.74 6.54 28.17
C SER A 585 -19.27 6.49 27.81
N HIS A 586 -18.77 5.28 27.56
CA HIS A 586 -17.37 5.03 27.24
C HIS A 586 -17.22 4.58 25.78
N PHE A 587 -16.47 5.37 24.99
CA PHE A 587 -16.22 5.13 23.58
C PHE A 587 -14.76 4.81 23.27
N THR A 588 -14.56 3.95 22.29
CA THR A 588 -13.28 3.75 21.60
C THR A 588 -13.34 4.49 20.27
N ILE A 589 -12.38 5.36 19.99
CA ILE A 589 -12.34 6.18 18.77
C ILE A 589 -11.12 5.77 17.95
N ALA A 590 -11.29 4.87 16.99
CA ALA A 590 -10.20 4.27 16.22
C ALA A 590 -10.11 4.85 14.81
N HIS A 591 -8.91 5.00 14.26
CA HIS A 591 -8.75 5.30 12.83
C HIS A 591 -9.26 4.12 11.99
N TRP A 592 -9.99 4.33 10.90
CA TRP A 592 -10.60 3.18 10.17
C TRP A 592 -9.57 2.33 9.42
N GLN A 593 -8.44 2.93 9.02
CA GLN A 593 -7.26 2.20 8.54
C GLN A 593 -6.34 1.84 9.70
N HIS A 594 -5.72 0.66 9.63
CA HIS A 594 -4.69 0.24 10.57
C HIS A 594 -3.44 1.13 10.44
N GLN A 595 -3.22 2.01 11.42
CA GLN A 595 -2.09 2.93 11.48
C GLN A 595 -1.42 2.81 12.84
N PRO A 596 -0.09 3.02 12.98
CA PRO A 596 0.58 2.96 14.28
C PRO A 596 -0.06 3.89 15.33
N GLN A 597 -0.11 3.45 16.60
CA GLN A 597 -0.60 4.25 17.73
C GLN A 597 0.43 5.33 18.08
N THR A 598 0.29 6.53 17.49
CA THR A 598 1.16 7.69 17.75
C THR A 598 0.36 8.98 17.82
N ILE A 599 0.64 9.83 18.82
CA ILE A 599 -0.14 11.05 19.05
C ILE A 599 0.26 12.20 18.11
N ILE A 600 1.54 12.36 17.78
CA ILE A 600 2.04 13.55 17.06
C ILE A 600 1.34 13.74 15.71
N ASP A 601 1.18 12.66 14.95
CA ASP A 601 0.57 12.68 13.62
C ASP A 601 -0.97 12.81 13.69
N SER A 602 -1.56 12.66 14.88
CA SER A 602 -3.00 12.63 15.10
C SER A 602 -3.53 13.77 16.00
N LEU A 603 -2.67 14.71 16.41
CA LEU A 603 -3.01 15.86 17.28
C LEU A 603 -4.19 16.70 16.77
N ASN A 604 -4.23 16.97 15.47
CA ASN A 604 -5.33 17.76 14.89
C ASN A 604 -6.69 17.06 15.07
N ALA A 605 -6.72 15.73 14.93
CA ALA A 605 -7.93 14.95 15.16
C ALA A 605 -8.27 14.88 16.66
N PHE A 606 -7.26 14.72 17.52
CA PHE A 606 -7.43 14.69 18.97
C PHE A 606 -8.06 15.98 19.52
N LEU A 607 -7.55 17.15 19.10
CA LEU A 607 -8.08 18.48 19.46
C LEU A 607 -9.49 18.72 18.91
N ALA A 608 -9.73 18.29 17.67
CA ALA A 608 -11.02 18.42 17.02
C ALA A 608 -12.09 17.56 17.72
N LEU A 609 -11.77 16.31 18.06
CA LEU A 609 -12.65 15.42 18.82
C LEU A 609 -13.00 16.03 20.17
N ALA A 610 -12.02 16.54 20.92
CA ALA A 610 -12.26 17.16 22.22
C ALA A 610 -13.18 18.39 22.14
N LYS A 611 -13.07 19.17 21.07
CA LYS A 611 -13.97 20.30 20.82
C LYS A 611 -15.38 19.83 20.46
N ASP A 612 -15.50 18.86 19.56
CA ASP A 612 -16.81 18.43 19.03
C ASP A 612 -17.60 17.56 20.04
N LEU A 613 -16.92 16.93 21.00
CA LEU A 613 -17.51 16.11 22.09
C LEU A 613 -17.80 16.88 23.39
N SER A 614 -17.35 18.14 23.47
CA SER A 614 -17.60 19.01 24.62
C SER A 614 -19.05 19.55 24.62
N PRO A 615 -19.63 19.82 25.80
CA PRO A 615 -19.04 19.72 27.15
C PRO A 615 -19.18 18.34 27.82
N GLU A 616 -19.92 17.41 27.24
CA GLU A 616 -20.35 16.18 27.91
C GLU A 616 -19.22 15.16 28.06
N LEU A 617 -18.37 15.03 27.04
CA LEU A 617 -17.34 14.00 26.95
C LEU A 617 -15.96 14.63 26.79
N ILE A 618 -14.96 14.04 27.44
CA ILE A 618 -13.55 14.38 27.24
C ILE A 618 -12.84 13.27 26.47
N VAL A 619 -11.76 13.62 25.79
CA VAL A 619 -11.02 12.68 24.92
C VAL A 619 -9.66 12.41 25.53
N PHE A 620 -9.23 11.16 25.51
CA PHE A 620 -7.95 10.76 26.06
C PHE A 620 -7.21 9.76 25.20
N TYR A 621 -5.89 9.75 25.35
CA TYR A 621 -4.93 8.95 24.61
C TYR A 621 -4.06 8.15 25.57
N ASN A 622 -3.85 6.89 25.26
CA ASN A 622 -2.86 6.03 25.90
C ASN A 622 -1.74 5.72 24.89
N GLY A 623 -0.49 5.98 25.23
CA GLY A 623 0.65 5.66 24.38
C GLY A 623 0.79 4.15 24.11
N PRO A 624 1.45 3.76 23.00
CA PRO A 624 1.56 2.37 22.55
C PRO A 624 2.22 1.45 23.59
N THR A 625 3.09 2.00 24.43
CA THR A 625 3.80 1.25 25.47
C THR A 625 3.23 1.49 26.87
N CYS A 626 2.13 2.24 27.01
CA CYS A 626 1.56 2.60 28.32
C CYS A 626 0.03 2.73 28.28
N GLY A 627 -0.66 1.59 28.35
CA GLY A 627 -2.12 1.50 28.55
C GLY A 627 -2.96 1.41 27.28
N ALA A 628 -2.37 1.47 26.08
CA ALA A 628 -3.08 1.23 24.83
C ALA A 628 -3.54 -0.25 24.73
N SER A 629 -4.80 -0.48 24.41
CA SER A 629 -5.33 -1.84 24.22
C SER A 629 -4.92 -2.45 22.87
N ALA A 630 -4.79 -1.61 21.85
CA ALA A 630 -4.24 -1.92 20.53
C ALA A 630 -3.03 -1.00 20.25
N PRO A 631 -1.82 -1.37 20.67
CA PRO A 631 -0.63 -0.52 20.53
C PRO A 631 -0.12 -0.41 19.07
N ASP A 632 -0.65 -1.23 18.18
CA ASP A 632 -0.39 -1.26 16.74
C ASP A 632 -1.41 -0.46 15.91
N HIS A 633 -2.55 -0.07 16.50
CA HIS A 633 -3.64 0.61 15.79
C HIS A 633 -4.06 1.91 16.49
N LEU A 634 -3.94 3.04 15.77
CA LEU A 634 -4.30 4.38 16.19
C LEU A 634 -5.74 4.47 16.74
N HIS A 635 -5.86 4.78 18.02
CA HIS A 635 -7.12 5.03 18.70
C HIS A 635 -6.99 6.00 19.89
N PHE A 636 -8.08 6.71 20.13
CA PHE A 636 -8.39 7.47 21.33
C PHE A 636 -9.54 6.79 22.08
N GLN A 637 -9.87 7.34 23.24
CA GLN A 637 -11.08 6.98 23.96
C GLN A 637 -11.78 8.25 24.44
N ALA A 638 -13.08 8.15 24.69
CA ALA A 638 -13.86 9.26 25.26
C ALA A 638 -14.78 8.77 26.37
N ALA A 639 -14.96 9.61 27.39
CA ALA A 639 -15.74 9.32 28.58
C ALA A 639 -16.29 10.60 29.22
N PRO A 640 -17.29 10.51 30.12
CA PRO A 640 -17.91 11.67 30.73
C PRO A 640 -16.91 12.50 31.54
N LYS A 641 -16.98 13.83 31.39
CA LYS A 641 -16.07 14.77 32.07
C LYS A 641 -16.05 14.59 33.59
N ASN A 642 -17.20 14.32 34.21
CA ASN A 642 -17.34 14.15 35.66
C ASN A 642 -16.65 12.89 36.21
N MET A 643 -16.17 11.98 35.35
CA MET A 643 -15.47 10.75 35.75
C MET A 643 -13.95 10.92 35.88
N PHE A 644 -13.44 12.16 35.75
CA PHE A 644 -12.02 12.50 35.84
C PHE A 644 -11.78 13.50 36.99
N PRO A 645 -11.86 13.06 38.26
CA PRO A 645 -11.79 13.93 39.43
C PRO A 645 -10.49 14.75 39.47
N PHE A 646 -9.38 14.15 39.07
CA PHE A 646 -8.08 14.82 39.05
C PHE A 646 -8.01 16.03 38.12
N ALA A 647 -8.77 16.04 37.02
CA ALA A 647 -8.81 17.19 36.13
C ALA A 647 -9.46 18.42 36.79
N LYS A 648 -10.39 18.18 37.71
CA LYS A 648 -11.02 19.24 38.53
C LYS A 648 -10.08 19.69 39.65
N GLU A 649 -9.45 18.75 40.36
CA GLU A 649 -8.47 19.05 41.42
C GLU A 649 -7.31 19.90 40.89
N LEU A 650 -6.75 19.56 39.73
CA LEU A 650 -5.66 20.33 39.12
C LEU A 650 -6.01 21.79 38.81
N SER A 651 -7.30 22.11 38.65
CA SER A 651 -7.72 23.47 38.29
C SER A 651 -7.61 24.47 39.46
N VAL A 652 -7.51 23.98 40.69
CA VAL A 652 -7.39 24.78 41.91
C VAL A 652 -5.99 24.75 42.52
N LEU A 653 -5.08 23.93 41.98
CA LEU A 653 -3.70 23.82 42.45
C LEU A 653 -2.78 24.84 41.76
N ASN A 654 -1.82 25.35 42.52
CA ASN A 654 -0.72 26.15 41.98
C ASN A 654 0.37 25.23 41.38
N PRO A 655 0.95 25.58 40.22
CA PRO A 655 2.04 24.80 39.65
C PRO A 655 3.34 24.98 40.42
N ASP A 656 4.13 23.91 40.53
CA ASP A 656 5.48 23.93 41.11
C ASP A 656 6.49 24.62 40.20
N MET A 657 6.23 24.66 38.89
CA MET A 657 7.05 25.33 37.89
C MET A 657 6.21 25.69 36.66
N GLU A 658 6.43 26.87 36.10
CA GLU A 658 5.82 27.30 34.84
C GLU A 658 6.89 27.81 33.87
N ILE A 659 6.98 27.20 32.68
CA ILE A 659 7.95 27.57 31.64
C ILE A 659 7.24 27.60 30.29
N SER A 660 7.34 28.71 29.57
CA SER A 660 6.75 28.88 28.22
C SER A 660 5.25 28.55 28.14
N GLY A 661 4.49 28.78 29.22
CA GLY A 661 3.06 28.47 29.33
C GLY A 661 2.73 27.00 29.61
N LEU A 662 3.74 26.15 29.88
CA LEU A 662 3.56 24.80 30.40
C LEU A 662 3.68 24.83 31.92
N LYS A 663 2.70 24.26 32.60
CA LYS A 663 2.60 24.21 34.06
C LYS A 663 2.91 22.80 34.54
N TYR A 664 3.90 22.67 35.40
CA TYR A 664 4.32 21.40 35.99
C TYR A 664 3.87 21.30 37.44
N TYR A 665 3.34 20.13 37.80
CA TYR A 665 2.96 19.76 39.15
C TYR A 665 3.69 18.47 39.52
N SER A 666 4.34 18.50 40.67
CA SER A 666 5.19 17.45 41.20
C SER A 666 4.37 16.30 41.79
N ALA A 667 5.03 15.15 41.94
CA ALA A 667 4.42 13.99 42.57
C ALA A 667 4.12 14.22 44.06
N GLN A 668 4.83 15.16 44.71
CA GLN A 668 4.55 15.53 46.10
C GLN A 668 3.13 16.11 46.25
N SER A 669 2.73 17.01 45.34
CA SER A 669 1.45 17.72 45.42
C SER A 669 0.27 16.92 44.89
N THR A 670 0.51 15.91 44.06
CA THR A 670 -0.55 15.25 43.27
C THR A 670 -0.48 13.71 43.23
N GLY A 671 0.51 13.14 43.92
CA GLY A 671 0.87 11.72 43.86
C GLY A 671 1.62 11.27 42.60
N ARG A 672 1.61 12.10 41.54
CA ARG A 672 2.16 11.78 40.22
C ARG A 672 2.58 13.04 39.47
N SER A 673 3.78 13.02 38.88
CA SER A 673 4.23 14.10 38.00
C SER A 673 3.25 14.36 36.84
N VAL A 674 2.82 15.61 36.66
CA VAL A 674 1.90 16.01 35.58
C VAL A 674 2.26 17.37 34.99
N VAL A 675 2.08 17.50 33.68
CA VAL A 675 2.22 18.78 32.97
C VAL A 675 0.90 19.16 32.34
N THR A 676 0.49 20.41 32.51
CA THR A 676 -0.65 20.98 31.82
C THR A 676 -0.23 22.08 30.87
N LEU A 677 -0.96 22.20 29.77
CA LEU A 677 -0.81 23.29 28.82
C LEU A 677 -2.19 23.65 28.28
N SER A 678 -2.45 24.94 28.14
CA SER A 678 -3.74 25.45 27.69
C SER A 678 -3.56 26.47 26.58
N GLY A 679 -4.50 26.53 25.64
CA GLY A 679 -4.42 27.47 24.53
C GLY A 679 -5.76 27.66 23.83
N ARG A 680 -5.97 28.85 23.27
CA ARG A 680 -7.16 29.19 22.45
C ARG A 680 -6.96 28.94 20.96
N LYS A 681 -5.74 28.54 20.55
CA LYS A 681 -5.38 28.23 19.16
C LYS A 681 -4.75 26.85 19.10
N ALA A 682 -5.36 25.96 18.31
CA ALA A 682 -4.92 24.57 18.15
C ALA A 682 -3.45 24.46 17.70
N ASP A 683 -3.01 25.35 16.80
CA ASP A 683 -1.67 25.33 16.21
C ASP A 683 -0.59 25.64 17.26
N VAL A 684 -0.87 26.61 18.14
CA VAL A 684 0.02 27.01 19.24
C VAL A 684 0.14 25.88 20.25
N LEU A 685 -0.99 25.28 20.63
CA LEU A 685 -1.02 24.15 21.56
C LEU A 685 -0.28 22.93 20.99
N THR A 686 -0.46 22.67 19.70
CA THR A 686 0.27 21.62 18.97
C THR A 686 1.77 21.87 18.98
N PHE A 687 2.20 23.12 18.77
CA PHE A 687 3.61 23.50 18.80
C PHE A 687 4.23 23.31 20.20
N GLN A 688 3.56 23.80 21.26
CA GLN A 688 4.02 23.64 22.64
C GLN A 688 4.09 22.17 23.05
N PHE A 689 3.08 21.37 22.69
CA PHE A 689 3.07 19.94 22.98
C PHE A 689 4.22 19.21 22.27
N LYS A 690 4.50 19.54 20.99
CA LYS A 690 5.65 18.97 20.28
C LYS A 690 6.97 19.32 20.95
N ARG A 691 7.16 20.57 21.39
CA ARG A 691 8.36 20.98 22.15
C ARG A 691 8.53 20.15 23.43
N LEU A 692 7.45 19.92 24.18
CA LEU A 692 7.49 19.05 25.36
C LEU A 692 7.97 17.64 25.01
N LEU A 693 7.42 17.04 23.95
CA LEU A 693 7.83 15.69 23.53
C LEU A 693 9.27 15.64 23.01
N ASP A 694 9.73 16.66 22.28
CA ASP A 694 11.09 16.71 21.75
C ASP A 694 12.12 16.95 22.87
N SER A 695 11.79 17.78 23.86
CA SER A 695 12.57 17.91 25.09
C SER A 695 12.62 16.59 25.87
N ALA A 696 11.48 15.94 26.05
CA ALA A 696 11.40 14.63 26.70
C ALA A 696 12.26 13.58 25.99
N LYS A 697 12.21 13.51 24.65
CA LYS A 697 13.06 12.60 23.86
C LYS A 697 14.55 12.87 24.05
N LYS A 698 14.95 14.15 24.08
CA LYS A 698 16.34 14.55 24.28
C LYS A 698 16.84 14.15 25.67
N VAL A 699 16.10 14.49 26.73
CA VAL A 699 16.49 14.20 28.11
C VAL A 699 16.46 12.70 28.40
N LEU A 700 15.48 11.97 27.86
CA LEU A 700 15.38 10.52 28.05
C LEU A 700 16.25 9.71 27.07
N ALA A 701 16.97 10.38 26.16
CA ALA A 701 17.80 9.77 25.13
C ALA A 701 17.08 8.71 24.27
N ILE A 702 15.81 8.98 23.91
CA ILE A 702 14.98 8.09 23.09
C ILE A 702 14.68 8.68 21.71
N LYS A 703 14.43 7.82 20.72
CA LYS A 703 14.08 8.22 19.34
C LYS A 703 12.58 8.14 19.04
N THR A 704 11.84 7.38 19.83
CA THR A 704 10.41 7.14 19.66
C THR A 704 9.59 8.08 20.52
N GLU A 705 8.27 8.00 20.41
CA GLU A 705 7.36 8.67 21.35
C GLU A 705 7.69 8.23 22.80
N PRO A 706 7.80 9.16 23.76
CA PRO A 706 7.95 8.80 25.17
C PRO A 706 6.71 8.03 25.66
N MET A 707 6.83 7.31 26.77
CA MET A 707 5.64 6.73 27.40
C MET A 707 4.80 7.87 27.96
N LEU A 708 3.56 8.01 27.50
CA LEU A 708 2.66 9.07 27.97
C LEU A 708 1.17 8.69 27.95
N ASN A 709 0.43 9.33 28.84
CA ASN A 709 -1.02 9.41 28.82
C ASN A 709 -1.44 10.88 28.67
N VAL A 710 -2.44 11.15 27.85
CA VAL A 710 -2.88 12.53 27.57
C VAL A 710 -4.40 12.61 27.67
N ILE A 711 -4.89 13.64 28.36
CA ILE A 711 -6.28 14.06 28.35
C ILE A 711 -6.38 15.37 27.59
N CYS A 712 -7.39 15.51 26.73
CA CYS A 712 -7.74 16.77 26.10
C CYS A 712 -9.18 17.15 26.46
N MET A 713 -9.31 18.39 26.92
CA MET A 713 -10.58 19.03 27.24
C MET A 713 -10.71 20.32 26.42
N HIS A 714 -11.95 20.74 26.16
CA HIS A 714 -12.23 22.01 25.49
C HIS A 714 -13.42 22.69 26.17
N GLU A 715 -13.22 23.88 26.73
CA GLU A 715 -14.26 24.62 27.46
C GLU A 715 -14.14 26.12 27.17
N GLY A 716 -15.25 26.79 26.88
CA GLY A 716 -15.24 28.26 26.69
C GLY A 716 -14.21 28.78 25.67
N ASN A 717 -13.96 28.00 24.60
CA ASN A 717 -12.94 28.26 23.57
C ASN A 717 -11.48 28.09 24.05
N LEU A 718 -11.25 27.33 25.11
CA LEU A 718 -9.94 27.00 25.64
C LEU A 718 -9.73 25.48 25.57
N TRP A 719 -8.70 25.04 24.85
CA TRP A 719 -8.21 23.67 24.96
C TRP A 719 -7.27 23.56 26.16
N ARG A 720 -7.35 22.42 26.85
CA ARG A 720 -6.44 22.05 27.93
C ARG A 720 -5.96 20.62 27.73
N PHE A 721 -4.64 20.44 27.71
CA PHE A 721 -4.01 19.14 27.82
C PHE A 721 -3.56 18.88 29.26
N ILE A 722 -3.77 17.66 29.71
CA ILE A 722 -3.17 17.11 30.94
C ILE A 722 -2.31 15.93 30.51
N VAL A 723 -1.01 16.03 30.74
CA VAL A 723 0.01 15.12 30.21
C VAL A 723 0.72 14.42 31.37
N PHE A 724 0.62 13.10 31.38
CA PHE A 724 1.37 12.25 32.29
C PHE A 724 2.50 11.59 31.51
N LEU A 725 3.73 12.08 31.68
CA LEU A 725 4.91 11.35 31.20
C LEU A 725 5.18 10.20 32.17
N ARG A 726 5.43 9.01 31.61
CA ARG A 726 5.51 7.75 32.33
C ARG A 726 6.92 7.17 32.23
N GLN A 727 7.32 6.39 33.23
CA GLN A 727 8.57 5.62 33.20
C GLN A 727 8.34 4.10 33.07
N LYS A 728 7.17 3.61 33.49
CA LYS A 728 6.79 2.19 33.39
C LYS A 728 5.35 2.04 32.90
N HIS A 729 5.11 0.95 32.17
CA HIS A 729 3.75 0.57 31.74
C HIS A 729 2.91 0.11 32.93
N ARG A 730 3.41 -0.91 33.64
CA ARG A 730 2.76 -1.54 34.78
C ARG A 730 3.69 -1.48 36.00
N PRO A 731 3.14 -1.31 37.21
CA PRO A 731 3.93 -1.35 38.43
C PRO A 731 4.44 -2.78 38.69
N ASP A 732 5.53 -2.93 39.43
CA ASP A 732 6.16 -4.20 39.77
C ASP A 732 5.18 -5.09 40.55
N ALA A 733 4.27 -4.47 41.32
CA ALA A 733 3.19 -5.17 42.01
C ALA A 733 2.27 -5.98 41.06
N PHE A 734 2.16 -5.60 39.79
CA PHE A 734 1.41 -6.33 38.76
C PHE A 734 2.01 -7.70 38.45
N PHE A 735 3.33 -7.82 38.53
CA PHE A 735 4.08 -9.01 38.15
C PHE A 735 4.40 -9.95 39.33
N ARG A 736 4.13 -9.52 40.57
CA ARG A 736 4.26 -10.39 41.75
C ARG A 736 3.35 -11.63 41.64
N LYS A 737 3.67 -12.69 42.36
CA LYS A 737 2.91 -13.95 42.37
C LYS A 737 1.96 -14.06 43.57
N GLY A 738 0.94 -14.92 43.44
CA GLY A 738 0.02 -15.27 44.52
C GLY A 738 -0.71 -14.07 45.14
N LYS A 739 -0.89 -14.11 46.48
CA LYS A 739 -1.56 -13.04 47.24
C LYS A 739 -0.83 -11.69 47.18
N LYS A 740 0.46 -11.63 46.83
CA LYS A 740 1.22 -10.35 46.75
C LYS A 740 1.02 -9.58 45.44
N ARG A 741 0.47 -10.22 44.40
CA ARG A 741 0.15 -9.58 43.11
C ARG A 741 -0.92 -8.53 43.29
N ILE A 742 -0.79 -7.31 42.76
CA ILE A 742 -1.86 -6.31 42.62
C ILE A 742 -2.14 -6.13 41.13
N PHE A 743 -3.34 -6.49 40.66
CA PHE A 743 -3.63 -6.56 39.23
C PHE A 743 -4.20 -5.23 38.71
N VAL A 744 -3.34 -4.20 38.72
CA VAL A 744 -3.63 -2.85 38.22
C VAL A 744 -2.63 -2.50 37.12
N SER A 745 -3.13 -2.05 35.98
CA SER A 745 -2.33 -1.70 34.79
C SER A 745 -2.69 -0.26 34.38
N PRO A 746 -2.06 0.76 34.99
CA PRO A 746 -2.54 2.14 34.90
C PRO A 746 -2.53 2.71 33.47
N GLY A 747 -3.72 3.06 32.95
CA GLY A 747 -3.90 3.90 31.77
C GLY A 747 -4.32 5.33 32.16
N THR A 748 -4.83 6.11 31.21
CA THR A 748 -5.18 7.51 31.44
C THR A 748 -6.26 7.70 32.51
N ILE A 749 -7.26 6.81 32.58
CA ILE A 749 -8.33 6.87 33.60
C ILE A 749 -7.73 6.65 35.00
N ASP A 750 -6.85 5.66 35.15
CA ASP A 750 -6.17 5.38 36.42
C ASP A 750 -5.25 6.55 36.84
N MET A 751 -4.52 7.13 35.89
CA MET A 751 -3.68 8.30 36.13
C MET A 751 -4.49 9.56 36.46
N ALA A 752 -5.77 9.61 36.08
CA ALA A 752 -6.69 10.70 36.39
C ALA A 752 -7.48 10.51 37.69
N GLY A 753 -7.06 9.56 38.54
CA GLY A 753 -7.63 9.38 39.87
C GLY A 753 -8.78 8.36 39.97
N THR A 754 -9.00 7.54 38.94
CA THR A 754 -9.99 6.44 38.99
C THR A 754 -9.31 5.10 38.72
N ILE A 755 -8.86 4.40 39.74
CA ILE A 755 -8.14 3.11 39.62
C ILE A 755 -9.14 1.97 39.42
N ILE A 756 -8.95 1.19 38.35
CA ILE A 756 -9.82 0.06 38.02
C ILE A 756 -9.20 -1.27 38.45
N THR A 757 -9.91 -1.98 39.33
CA THR A 757 -9.52 -3.32 39.81
C THR A 757 -10.45 -4.37 39.22
N SER A 758 -9.90 -5.45 38.68
CA SER A 758 -10.69 -6.58 38.16
C SER A 758 -10.78 -7.75 39.13
N ARG A 759 -10.09 -7.68 40.27
CA ARG A 759 -10.11 -8.72 41.31
C ARG A 759 -10.62 -8.10 42.60
N GLU A 760 -11.59 -8.76 43.21
CA GLU A 760 -12.22 -8.27 44.44
C GLU A 760 -11.22 -8.14 45.60
N ILE A 761 -10.24 -9.04 45.67
CA ILE A 761 -9.18 -8.97 46.68
C ILE A 761 -8.36 -7.68 46.58
N ASP A 762 -8.09 -7.19 45.36
CA ASP A 762 -7.38 -5.93 45.16
C ASP A 762 -8.25 -4.74 45.55
N PHE A 763 -9.53 -4.76 45.14
CA PHE A 763 -10.49 -3.73 45.50
C PHE A 763 -10.61 -3.55 47.02
N ARG A 764 -10.70 -4.66 47.78
CA ARG A 764 -10.89 -4.60 49.23
C ARG A 764 -9.64 -4.15 49.98
N ARG A 765 -8.44 -4.53 49.53
CA ARG A 765 -7.22 -4.35 50.33
C ARG A 765 -6.38 -3.13 50.00
N LEU A 766 -6.51 -2.54 48.81
CA LEU A 766 -5.69 -1.39 48.40
C LEU A 766 -5.86 -0.23 49.40
N ARG A 767 -4.75 0.36 49.85
CA ARG A 767 -4.74 1.52 50.74
C ARG A 767 -4.00 2.68 50.08
N ALA A 768 -4.03 3.86 50.70
CA ALA A 768 -3.32 5.04 50.24
C ALA A 768 -1.84 4.77 49.92
N ALA A 769 -1.14 4.03 50.79
CA ALA A 769 0.26 3.67 50.58
C ALA A 769 0.50 2.85 49.30
N ASP A 770 -0.39 1.91 48.98
CA ASP A 770 -0.29 1.11 47.75
C ASP A 770 -0.50 1.97 46.50
N ILE A 771 -1.47 2.89 46.56
CA ILE A 771 -1.79 3.83 45.47
C ILE A 771 -0.62 4.79 45.23
N ASN A 772 -0.08 5.40 46.28
CA ASN A 772 1.10 6.25 46.23
C ASN A 772 2.28 5.50 45.59
N GLY A 773 2.53 4.26 46.02
CA GLY A 773 3.58 3.42 45.45
C GLY A 773 3.36 3.14 43.97
N ILE A 774 2.14 2.79 43.54
CA ILE A 774 1.82 2.57 42.12
C ILE A 774 2.09 3.84 41.30
N TYR A 775 1.60 4.99 41.74
CA TYR A 775 1.79 6.24 40.99
C TYR A 775 3.25 6.68 40.93
N GLN A 776 3.99 6.59 42.04
CA GLN A 776 5.42 6.89 42.06
C GLN A 776 6.20 5.99 41.10
N GLU A 777 5.87 4.71 41.05
CA GLU A 777 6.58 3.75 40.21
C GLU A 777 6.31 3.96 38.72
N VAL A 778 5.09 4.33 38.33
CA VAL A 778 4.73 4.46 36.91
C VAL A 778 4.95 5.85 36.34
N SER A 779 4.94 6.90 37.17
CA SER A 779 5.15 8.29 36.75
C SER A 779 6.62 8.59 36.51
N LEU A 780 6.94 9.52 35.61
CA LEU A 780 8.32 9.96 35.46
C LEU A 780 8.78 10.67 36.76
N PRO A 781 10.01 10.41 37.26
CA PRO A 781 10.50 11.05 38.48
C PRO A 781 10.58 12.57 38.33
N ASP A 782 10.29 13.28 39.42
CA ASP A 782 10.22 14.75 39.44
C ASP A 782 11.53 15.41 38.97
N GLU A 783 12.69 14.82 39.31
CA GLU A 783 13.99 15.29 38.85
C GLU A 783 14.10 15.31 37.31
N LYS A 784 13.72 14.21 36.66
CA LYS A 784 13.71 14.11 35.19
C LYS A 784 12.68 15.05 34.58
N MET A 785 11.51 15.20 35.20
CA MET A 785 10.50 16.16 34.75
C MET A 785 11.03 17.59 34.79
N ARG A 786 11.71 18.00 35.87
CA ARG A 786 12.34 19.32 35.96
C ARG A 786 13.42 19.52 34.89
N GLN A 787 14.22 18.49 34.57
CA GLN A 787 15.19 18.55 33.46
C GLN A 787 14.51 18.75 32.10
N ILE A 788 13.40 18.04 31.84
CA ILE A 788 12.59 18.20 30.62
C ILE A 788 12.03 19.61 30.53
N MET A 789 11.46 20.12 31.62
CA MET A 789 10.89 21.47 31.67
C MET A 789 11.97 22.55 31.43
N LYS A 790 13.18 22.38 31.98
CA LYS A 790 14.31 23.30 31.78
C LYS A 790 14.92 23.24 30.37
N ALA A 791 14.73 22.14 29.65
CA ALA A 791 15.23 21.95 28.29
C ALA A 791 14.25 22.41 27.19
N LEU A 792 13.07 22.90 27.58
CA LEU A 792 12.12 23.59 26.69
C LEU A 792 12.71 24.90 26.21
#